data_AF-A0A4Q9LEI2-F1
#
_entry.id   AF-A0A4Q9LEI2-F1
#
_cell.length_a   1.000
_cell.length_b   1.000
_cell.length_c   1.000
_cell.angle_alpha   90.00
_cell.angle_beta   90.00
_cell.angle_gamma   90.00
#
_symmetry.space_group_name_H-M   'P 1'
#
loop_
_entity.id
_entity.type
_entity.pdbx_description
1 polymer ?
#
loop_
_entity_poly.entity_id
_entity_poly.type
_entity_poly.pdbx_seq_one_letter_code
_entity_poly.pdbx_strand_id
1 'polypeptide(L)'
;MSDSSEEQIFNRRRMSKKHLKTEKKDLENLFNEDEEDITDFVEDDQIEYAEYDKEEMNTIFYEIFGTGDEYMYVLEENEEISAEKNVSESSSESSVEIQEHFDLEEIVQWIQIRKEYPKKELDFFIQSLLENDFVHYILFHSLGVKFGIEEAYEIIDLYNEFKEFIKIKNMLLSKVNADELRNLNKFTKLNEVRDFSKYIFLKEKFSRFYDPCCETDLILSPNDFFENLLNKEKINEIQSENIPLDLFLKTKGISKEYFKNYHSERLSILPIFQPFILEYCLKNGKFDEDLIHNLDIAKINDSDVLIVYDFENLLNEISKFYCIGTEDEWNKLRKEIISDVIKKIDIKEIIKSYFIDEIKTKIKKNLFVNVIDRIINGGIERPKYQQHVFGVSNDFKNVKVSVVNHKGESVESKTLGMNQNQDWLELYEKYAPICIGVSGSDYNIKNIFFRLKEIIPDANIILVENDIFKILSSDTSNFCYNIGLRILYPEILIMKMLKSNLFCEFVKNQNYLNNDEIKKQVIRGLLTAISIVGIDINLVIENKNCHFLLETILGPKKTSKFLKFTNENGFIEKLSVLDDKKIFNSVEFKNISTYFRIFPDLHEFDTENVYDIIDSLSIHPTNYSYAKIFCTNLLKEQEIDDKQTQISLKKFVEDKKEVLDWGLAHVNTDDTTSRAMFYISECILEPKRPIFEGSPDILIFNNLFPLYERLINKIFEGRVVKVGDAFCIISVVTENNNFSVFASKSNEVFVNQFLKVKIEDINCSTLSFKGSLFVEEIKKVERLKFIEHSLFKNLNAKEAEKYLIDEKKPLIIRKSSRGNYAVITLKIFKDVFIHLRVDEIIENNKIFYILLGKKYDELDEILSTFIKSLLFNSKMIQEHDKYFDNEFDAQKYLKDSFDGVKVHYCFYFSRKYPGKVVFAYIGPNKILKEEFINLFEQLEFDNRKFNDIDEFLVYRKKRA
;
A
#
# COMPACT_ATOMS: atom_id res chain seq x y z
N MET A 1 -54.34 10.80 -44.07
CA MET A 1 -55.17 11.04 -42.89
C MET A 1 -54.27 10.75 -41.71
N SER A 2 -53.72 11.67 -40.95
CA SER A 2 -53.79 13.14 -40.78
C SER A 2 -53.17 13.28 -39.38
N ASP A 3 -52.19 14.09 -39.02
CA ASP A 3 -51.50 15.26 -39.57
C ASP A 3 -50.16 15.29 -38.79
N SER A 4 -49.03 15.58 -39.45
CA SER A 4 -48.32 16.88 -39.40
C SER A 4 -47.75 17.22 -38.01
N SER A 5 -46.58 17.82 -37.82
CA SER A 5 -45.52 18.35 -38.69
C SER A 5 -44.51 19.03 -37.76
N GLU A 6 -43.30 19.25 -38.27
CA GLU A 6 -42.38 20.37 -37.95
C GLU A 6 -41.83 20.50 -36.51
N GLU A 7 -40.54 20.28 -36.30
CA GLU A 7 -39.39 21.15 -36.62
C GLU A 7 -39.13 22.28 -35.62
N GLN A 8 -37.98 22.13 -34.95
CA GLN A 8 -36.91 23.11 -34.88
C GLN A 8 -36.99 24.31 -33.89
N ILE A 9 -35.87 24.43 -33.16
CA ILE A 9 -34.99 25.63 -33.12
C ILE A 9 -34.95 26.52 -31.85
N PHE A 10 -33.76 26.48 -31.26
CA PHE A 10 -32.94 27.53 -30.60
C PHE A 10 -33.26 28.14 -29.22
N ASN A 11 -32.22 28.04 -28.39
CA ASN A 11 -31.42 29.13 -27.79
C ASN A 11 -31.53 29.41 -26.27
N ARG A 12 -30.42 29.05 -25.62
CA ARG A 12 -29.50 29.93 -24.84
C ARG A 12 -29.93 30.45 -23.45
N ARG A 13 -29.01 30.11 -22.53
CA ARG A 13 -28.27 30.96 -21.57
C ARG A 13 -28.86 31.17 -20.16
N ARG A 14 -28.01 30.79 -19.19
CA ARG A 14 -27.55 31.50 -17.98
C ARG A 14 -28.55 32.49 -17.33
N MET A 15 -28.71 32.39 -16.01
CA MET A 15 -28.09 33.32 -15.05
C MET A 15 -28.63 33.06 -13.63
N SER A 16 -27.72 33.19 -12.67
CA SER A 16 -27.95 33.33 -11.23
C SER A 16 -28.58 34.69 -10.86
N LYS A 17 -29.24 34.76 -9.68
CA LYS A 17 -29.27 35.86 -8.67
C LYS A 17 -30.45 35.63 -7.71
N LYS A 18 -30.22 35.41 -6.41
CA LYS A 18 -29.94 36.36 -5.30
C LYS A 18 -31.19 36.88 -4.57
N HIS A 19 -31.16 36.65 -3.25
CA HIS A 19 -31.60 37.48 -2.11
C HIS A 19 -33.08 37.78 -1.84
N LEU A 20 -33.48 37.53 -0.59
CA LEU A 20 -34.18 38.42 0.39
C LEU A 20 -34.43 37.60 1.67
N LYS A 21 -33.61 37.65 2.73
CA LYS A 21 -33.57 38.56 3.90
C LYS A 21 -34.88 38.73 4.70
N THR A 22 -34.76 38.35 5.99
CA THR A 22 -35.26 38.95 7.25
C THR A 22 -36.68 38.71 7.80
N GLU A 23 -36.70 38.15 9.03
CA GLU A 23 -37.53 38.45 10.24
C GLU A 23 -39.04 38.13 10.19
N LYS A 24 -39.73 37.59 11.23
CA LYS A 24 -39.68 37.74 12.70
C LYS A 24 -40.41 36.56 13.41
N LYS A 25 -40.10 36.35 14.69
CA LYS A 25 -40.66 35.40 15.69
C LYS A 25 -42.19 35.59 15.91
N ASP A 26 -42.98 34.65 16.46
CA ASP A 26 -42.99 34.03 17.81
C ASP A 26 -43.86 32.74 17.79
N LEU A 27 -43.41 31.62 18.39
CA LEU A 27 -43.88 31.03 19.67
C LEU A 27 -45.41 30.93 19.82
N GLU A 28 -45.96 29.72 19.65
CA GLU A 28 -46.98 29.07 20.51
C GLU A 28 -47.57 27.83 19.81
N ASN A 29 -47.72 26.74 20.58
CA ASN A 29 -48.28 25.43 20.21
C ASN A 29 -47.30 24.56 19.39
N LEU A 30 -46.95 23.33 19.75
CA LEU A 30 -47.73 22.30 20.41
C LEU A 30 -46.83 21.48 21.36
N PHE A 31 -46.97 21.70 22.66
CA PHE A 31 -47.08 20.57 23.57
C PHE A 31 -48.55 20.18 23.53
N ASN A 32 -48.83 18.95 23.12
CA ASN A 32 -49.92 18.14 23.65
C ASN A 32 -49.49 16.69 23.42
N GLU A 33 -49.15 16.06 24.54
CA GLU A 33 -49.05 14.62 24.72
C GLU A 33 -50.41 14.00 24.43
N ASP A 34 -50.41 12.75 23.94
CA ASP A 34 -51.15 11.66 24.57
C ASP A 34 -50.64 10.32 23.99
N GLU A 35 -50.12 9.49 24.89
CA GLU A 35 -49.71 8.10 24.69
C GLU A 35 -50.96 7.21 24.67
N GLU A 36 -50.99 6.15 23.84
CA GLU A 36 -51.77 4.94 24.16
C GLU A 36 -51.29 3.72 23.35
N ASP A 37 -50.77 2.74 24.12
CA ASP A 37 -50.88 1.29 24.02
C ASP A 37 -50.61 0.53 22.70
N ILE A 38 -49.48 -0.21 22.71
CA ILE A 38 -49.23 -1.37 21.85
C ILE A 38 -49.43 -2.64 22.69
N THR A 39 -50.53 -3.34 22.45
CA THR A 39 -50.74 -4.75 22.82
C THR A 39 -50.68 -5.64 21.58
N ASP A 40 -49.76 -6.60 21.63
CA ASP A 40 -49.89 -8.00 21.21
C ASP A 40 -50.10 -8.44 19.74
N PHE A 41 -49.17 -9.35 19.37
CA PHE A 41 -49.30 -10.57 18.56
C PHE A 41 -48.96 -10.58 17.04
N VAL A 42 -47.89 -11.36 16.77
CA VAL A 42 -47.72 -12.44 15.75
C VAL A 42 -47.10 -12.09 14.38
N GLU A 43 -45.93 -12.73 14.20
CA GLU A 43 -45.32 -13.41 13.04
C GLU A 43 -45.12 -12.71 11.69
N ASP A 44 -43.93 -13.01 11.15
CA ASP A 44 -43.52 -13.05 9.76
C ASP A 44 -43.83 -11.85 8.88
N ASP A 45 -42.78 -11.11 8.53
CA ASP A 45 -42.68 -10.58 7.18
C ASP A 45 -41.23 -10.69 6.66
N GLN A 46 -41.12 -11.57 5.67
CA GLN A 46 -40.07 -11.60 4.66
C GLN A 46 -40.07 -10.25 3.95
N ILE A 47 -39.02 -9.46 4.14
CA ILE A 47 -38.75 -8.34 3.23
C ILE A 47 -37.87 -8.90 2.12
N GLU A 48 -38.52 -9.21 1.00
CA GLU A 48 -37.90 -9.35 -0.32
C GLU A 48 -37.03 -8.11 -0.58
N TYR A 49 -35.71 -8.30 -0.62
CA TYR A 49 -34.86 -7.37 -1.33
C TYR A 49 -35.19 -7.55 -2.82
N ALA A 50 -35.79 -6.52 -3.42
CA ALA A 50 -35.97 -6.45 -4.86
C ALA A 50 -34.63 -6.79 -5.53
N GLU A 51 -34.63 -7.88 -6.30
CA GLU A 51 -33.55 -8.21 -7.21
C GLU A 51 -33.38 -7.04 -8.17
N TYR A 52 -32.37 -6.22 -7.92
CA TYR A 52 -31.96 -5.18 -8.84
C TYR A 52 -31.34 -5.85 -10.06
N ASP A 53 -32.07 -5.84 -11.16
CA ASP A 53 -31.65 -6.42 -12.42
C ASP A 53 -30.40 -5.66 -12.94
N LYS A 54 -29.26 -6.36 -12.97
CA LYS A 54 -27.97 -5.78 -13.39
C LYS A 54 -27.97 -5.39 -14.87
N GLU A 55 -28.94 -5.83 -15.65
CA GLU A 55 -29.05 -5.51 -17.08
C GLU A 55 -29.59 -4.08 -17.33
N GLU A 56 -30.50 -3.57 -16.49
CA GLU A 56 -31.03 -2.19 -16.67
C GLU A 56 -30.01 -1.11 -16.30
N MET A 57 -29.20 -1.33 -15.26
CA MET A 57 -28.10 -0.40 -14.90
C MET A 57 -27.00 -0.37 -15.97
N ASN A 58 -26.73 -1.49 -16.63
CA ASN A 58 -25.81 -1.53 -17.77
C ASN A 58 -26.38 -0.73 -18.95
N THR A 59 -27.68 -0.85 -19.22
CA THR A 59 -28.32 -0.16 -20.35
C THR A 59 -28.31 1.36 -20.19
N ILE A 60 -28.60 1.88 -18.98
CA ILE A 60 -28.52 3.32 -18.68
C ILE A 60 -27.06 3.80 -18.64
N PHE A 61 -26.13 2.97 -18.18
CA PHE A 61 -24.70 3.29 -18.18
C PHE A 61 -24.13 3.36 -19.61
N TYR A 62 -24.56 2.46 -20.51
CA TYR A 62 -24.20 2.48 -21.93
C TYR A 62 -24.94 3.57 -22.72
N GLU A 63 -26.15 3.98 -22.33
CA GLU A 63 -26.83 5.16 -22.93
C GLU A 63 -26.16 6.48 -22.55
N ILE A 64 -25.59 6.60 -21.34
CA ILE A 64 -24.96 7.84 -20.86
C ILE A 64 -23.48 7.93 -21.28
N PHE A 65 -22.76 6.81 -21.34
CA PHE A 65 -21.32 6.78 -21.58
C PHE A 65 -20.89 6.08 -22.88
N GLY A 66 -21.81 5.49 -23.64
CA GLY A 66 -21.51 4.72 -24.85
C GLY A 66 -20.90 3.35 -24.55
N THR A 67 -20.85 2.45 -25.54
CA THR A 67 -20.21 1.12 -25.39
C THR A 67 -18.69 1.18 -25.52
N GLY A 68 -18.14 2.33 -25.90
CA GLY A 68 -16.73 2.48 -26.23
C GLY A 68 -16.41 2.17 -27.70
N ASP A 69 -17.35 1.58 -28.45
CA ASP A 69 -17.22 1.38 -29.90
C ASP A 69 -17.35 2.71 -30.65
N GLU A 70 -18.05 3.69 -30.07
CA GLU A 70 -18.12 5.05 -30.60
C GLU A 70 -16.82 5.85 -30.40
N TYR A 71 -15.68 5.21 -30.11
CA TYR A 71 -14.36 5.85 -30.18
C TYR A 71 -13.44 5.14 -31.19
N MET A 72 -13.92 4.08 -31.84
CA MET A 72 -13.16 3.33 -32.86
C MET A 72 -13.17 3.97 -34.26
N TYR A 73 -14.12 4.86 -34.57
CA TYR A 73 -14.12 5.59 -35.84
C TYR A 73 -12.97 6.62 -35.98
N VAL A 74 -12.22 6.90 -34.90
CA VAL A 74 -10.98 7.72 -34.98
C VAL A 74 -9.77 6.88 -35.45
N LEU A 75 -9.88 5.54 -35.41
CA LEU A 75 -8.88 4.63 -35.95
C LEU A 75 -9.25 4.05 -37.33
N GLU A 76 -10.52 4.13 -37.73
CA GLU A 76 -11.02 3.59 -39.02
C GLU A 76 -10.75 4.47 -40.25
N GLU A 77 -10.46 5.78 -40.10
CA GLU A 77 -10.06 6.62 -41.26
C GLU A 77 -8.68 6.24 -41.84
N ASN A 78 -7.92 5.34 -41.19
CA ASN A 78 -6.65 4.81 -41.70
C ASN A 78 -6.78 3.44 -42.40
N GLU A 79 -7.97 2.81 -42.42
CA GLU A 79 -8.15 1.47 -43.02
C GLU A 79 -8.92 1.47 -44.36
N GLU A 80 -9.48 2.60 -44.80
CA GLU A 80 -10.24 2.67 -46.07
C GLU A 80 -9.40 2.52 -47.36
N ILE A 81 -8.07 2.43 -47.29
CA ILE A 81 -7.22 2.22 -48.49
C ILE A 81 -6.93 0.73 -48.75
N SER A 82 -7.20 -0.18 -47.80
CA SER A 82 -6.88 -1.61 -47.94
C SER A 82 -8.06 -2.54 -48.23
N ALA A 83 -9.27 -2.01 -48.43
CA ALA A 83 -10.48 -2.83 -48.59
C ALA A 83 -10.77 -3.30 -50.05
N GLU A 84 -9.90 -3.05 -51.03
CA GLU A 84 -10.03 -3.64 -52.37
C GLU A 84 -8.99 -4.72 -52.64
N LYS A 85 -9.18 -5.88 -52.02
CA LYS A 85 -8.90 -7.24 -52.50
C LYS A 85 -8.69 -8.17 -51.31
N ASN A 86 -9.71 -8.94 -50.96
CA ASN A 86 -9.68 -10.40 -51.09
C ASN A 86 -10.87 -11.03 -50.37
N VAL A 87 -11.85 -11.46 -51.16
CA VAL A 87 -12.72 -12.59 -50.81
C VAL A 87 -11.94 -13.86 -51.15
N SER A 88 -11.60 -14.68 -50.14
CA SER A 88 -11.81 -16.14 -50.13
C SER A 88 -11.09 -16.79 -48.93
N GLU A 89 -11.85 -17.68 -48.29
CA GLU A 89 -11.57 -18.37 -47.04
C GLU A 89 -10.46 -19.43 -47.12
N SER A 90 -10.03 -19.86 -45.93
CA SER A 90 -9.32 -21.08 -45.55
C SER A 90 -7.78 -21.04 -45.53
N SER A 91 -7.22 -20.83 -44.35
CA SER A 91 -6.17 -21.68 -43.76
C SER A 91 -5.69 -21.13 -42.41
N SER A 92 -5.61 -22.03 -41.44
CA SER A 92 -4.70 -22.03 -40.28
C SER A 92 -3.84 -20.77 -40.05
N GLU A 93 -4.21 -19.94 -39.08
CA GLU A 93 -3.26 -19.02 -38.45
C GLU A 93 -2.37 -19.81 -37.48
N SER A 94 -1.37 -20.49 -38.04
CA SER A 94 -0.06 -20.48 -37.41
C SER A 94 0.42 -19.04 -37.44
N SER A 95 0.65 -18.44 -36.27
CA SER A 95 1.46 -17.24 -36.15
C SER A 95 2.84 -17.55 -36.73
N VAL A 96 3.05 -17.22 -38.00
CA VAL A 96 4.36 -17.19 -38.62
C VAL A 96 5.08 -16.03 -37.95
N GLU A 97 5.85 -16.32 -36.91
CA GLU A 97 6.94 -15.45 -36.49
C GLU A 97 7.83 -15.27 -37.71
N ILE A 98 7.79 -14.08 -38.30
CA ILE A 98 8.85 -13.65 -39.21
C ILE A 98 10.12 -13.68 -38.36
N GLN A 99 10.99 -14.66 -38.57
CA GLN A 99 12.32 -14.67 -37.95
C GLN A 99 13.10 -13.50 -38.54
N GLU A 100 12.93 -12.33 -37.94
CA GLU A 100 13.82 -11.19 -38.15
C GLU A 100 15.21 -11.63 -37.68
N HIS A 101 16.12 -11.88 -38.63
CA HIS A 101 17.52 -12.15 -38.32
C HIS A 101 18.14 -10.88 -37.75
N PHE A 102 18.36 -10.84 -36.44
CA PHE A 102 19.11 -9.77 -35.79
C PHE A 102 20.61 -10.09 -35.83
N ASP A 103 21.42 -9.09 -36.18
CA ASP A 103 22.88 -9.20 -36.13
C ASP A 103 23.40 -8.98 -34.71
N LEU A 104 24.21 -9.92 -34.21
CA LEU A 104 24.86 -9.84 -32.90
C LEU A 104 25.71 -8.57 -32.78
N GLU A 105 26.48 -8.22 -33.81
CA GLU A 105 27.39 -7.08 -33.74
C GLU A 105 26.62 -5.76 -33.62
N GLU A 106 25.50 -5.60 -34.33
CA GLU A 106 24.66 -4.41 -34.25
C GLU A 106 24.04 -4.24 -32.85
N ILE A 107 23.53 -5.33 -32.26
CA ILE A 107 22.95 -5.31 -30.90
C ILE A 107 24.03 -4.96 -29.87
N VAL A 108 25.20 -5.59 -29.96
CA VAL A 108 26.29 -5.35 -29.02
C VAL A 108 26.76 -3.90 -29.11
N GLN A 109 26.91 -3.35 -30.32
CA GLN A 109 27.25 -1.94 -30.52
C GLN A 109 26.18 -1.02 -29.93
N TRP A 110 24.89 -1.30 -30.16
CA TRP A 110 23.77 -0.54 -29.61
C TRP A 110 23.81 -0.43 -28.08
N ILE A 111 24.16 -1.52 -27.41
CA ILE A 111 24.26 -1.59 -25.96
C ILE A 111 25.52 -0.84 -25.47
N GLN A 112 26.67 -1.08 -26.11
CA GLN A 112 27.95 -0.45 -25.75
C GLN A 112 27.93 1.08 -25.85
N ILE A 113 27.16 1.64 -26.79
CA ILE A 113 26.97 3.10 -26.93
C ILE A 113 26.32 3.71 -25.67
N ARG A 114 25.45 2.95 -25.00
CA ARG A 114 24.69 3.42 -23.84
C ARG A 114 25.45 3.20 -22.55
N LYS A 115 26.08 2.04 -22.41
CA LYS A 115 26.87 1.67 -21.24
C LYS A 115 27.93 0.66 -21.62
N GLU A 116 29.14 0.90 -21.13
CA GLU A 116 30.28 0.05 -21.40
C GLU A 116 30.18 -1.24 -20.56
N TYR A 117 30.22 -2.37 -21.25
CA TYR A 117 30.26 -3.71 -20.64
C TYR A 117 31.46 -4.50 -21.16
N PRO A 118 32.00 -5.47 -20.40
CA PRO A 118 32.98 -6.42 -20.92
C PRO A 118 32.50 -7.11 -22.20
N LYS A 119 33.12 -6.77 -23.35
CA LYS A 119 32.65 -7.19 -24.68
C LYS A 119 32.45 -8.71 -24.80
N LYS A 120 33.41 -9.51 -24.33
CA LYS A 120 33.32 -10.99 -24.40
C LYS A 120 32.11 -11.55 -23.67
N GLU A 121 31.78 -10.99 -22.50
CA GLU A 121 30.63 -11.44 -21.70
C GLU A 121 29.32 -10.96 -22.32
N LEU A 122 29.31 -9.74 -22.88
CA LEU A 122 28.15 -9.20 -23.60
C LEU A 122 27.86 -9.98 -24.88
N ASP A 123 28.89 -10.30 -25.68
CA ASP A 123 28.76 -11.11 -26.90
C ASP A 123 28.13 -12.46 -26.56
N PHE A 124 28.61 -13.13 -25.50
CA PHE A 124 28.03 -14.40 -25.03
C PHE A 124 26.58 -14.22 -24.57
N PHE A 125 26.30 -13.21 -23.75
CA PHE A 125 24.96 -12.97 -23.21
C PHE A 125 23.92 -12.72 -24.31
N ILE A 126 24.24 -11.87 -25.29
CA ILE A 126 23.35 -11.59 -26.42
C ILE A 126 23.20 -12.81 -27.33
N GLN A 127 24.28 -13.55 -27.59
CA GLN A 127 24.21 -14.79 -28.35
C GLN A 127 23.27 -15.80 -27.67
N SER A 128 23.36 -15.98 -26.35
CA SER A 128 22.43 -16.83 -25.59
C SER A 128 20.98 -16.33 -25.67
N LEU A 129 20.74 -15.03 -25.61
CA LEU A 129 19.39 -14.48 -25.79
C LEU A 129 18.84 -14.74 -27.21
N LEU A 130 19.67 -14.67 -28.25
CA LEU A 130 19.29 -15.02 -29.63
C LEU A 130 18.97 -16.51 -29.77
N GLU A 131 19.63 -17.36 -28.98
CA GLU A 131 19.32 -18.79 -28.85
C GLU A 131 18.05 -19.08 -28.02
N ASN A 132 17.38 -18.04 -27.54
CA ASN A 132 16.19 -18.06 -26.68
C ASN A 132 16.46 -18.58 -25.26
N ASP A 133 17.67 -18.43 -24.76
CA ASP A 133 17.98 -18.70 -23.36
C ASP A 133 17.38 -17.63 -22.46
N PHE A 134 16.86 -18.07 -21.31
CA PHE A 134 16.34 -17.17 -20.32
C PHE A 134 17.47 -16.52 -19.53
N VAL A 135 17.27 -15.26 -19.15
CA VAL A 135 18.24 -14.50 -18.34
C VAL A 135 18.69 -15.24 -17.10
N HIS A 136 17.76 -15.93 -16.41
CA HIS A 136 18.05 -16.66 -15.20
C HIS A 136 18.99 -17.83 -15.44
N TYR A 137 18.81 -18.56 -16.54
CA TYR A 137 19.76 -19.60 -16.94
C TYR A 137 21.13 -19.00 -17.23
N ILE A 138 21.17 -17.92 -18.02
CA ILE A 138 22.42 -17.27 -18.40
C ILE A 138 23.18 -16.77 -17.16
N LEU A 139 22.49 -16.11 -16.23
CA LEU A 139 23.10 -15.54 -15.03
C LEU A 139 23.57 -16.59 -14.02
N PHE A 140 22.73 -17.59 -13.72
CA PHE A 140 22.98 -18.50 -12.61
C PHE A 140 23.66 -19.80 -13.01
N HIS A 141 23.60 -20.18 -14.28
CA HIS A 141 24.00 -21.52 -14.72
C HIS A 141 24.95 -21.53 -15.92
N SER A 142 24.97 -20.47 -16.73
CA SER A 142 25.96 -20.34 -17.80
C SER A 142 27.29 -19.86 -17.21
N LEU A 143 28.35 -20.62 -17.44
CA LEU A 143 29.69 -20.33 -16.90
C LEU A 143 30.41 -19.18 -17.66
N GLY A 144 29.69 -18.52 -18.58
CA GLY A 144 30.23 -17.56 -19.55
C GLY A 144 30.09 -16.09 -19.16
N VAL A 145 29.33 -15.75 -18.11
CA VAL A 145 28.92 -14.37 -17.79
C VAL A 145 29.09 -14.08 -16.29
N LYS A 146 29.51 -12.85 -15.95
CA LYS A 146 29.62 -12.37 -14.56
C LYS A 146 28.79 -11.12 -14.25
N PHE A 147 27.81 -10.78 -15.09
CA PHE A 147 26.91 -9.66 -14.86
C PHE A 147 26.11 -9.81 -13.57
N GLY A 148 25.90 -8.69 -12.88
CA GLY A 148 24.91 -8.61 -11.81
C GLY A 148 23.49 -8.73 -12.36
N ILE A 149 22.55 -9.10 -11.50
CA ILE A 149 21.12 -9.25 -11.86
C ILE A 149 20.55 -7.94 -12.45
N GLU A 150 20.90 -6.81 -11.86
CA GLU A 150 20.44 -5.49 -12.34
C GLU A 150 20.99 -5.17 -13.73
N GLU A 151 22.28 -5.44 -13.95
CA GLU A 151 22.96 -5.21 -15.24
C GLU A 151 22.35 -6.09 -16.33
N ALA A 152 22.07 -7.35 -16.03
CA ALA A 152 21.45 -8.26 -16.99
C ALA A 152 20.04 -7.82 -17.40
N TYR A 153 19.21 -7.33 -16.47
CA TYR A 153 17.90 -6.78 -16.82
C TYR A 153 17.99 -5.45 -17.58
N GLU A 154 18.98 -4.62 -17.29
CA GLU A 154 19.29 -3.42 -18.07
C GLU A 154 19.64 -3.81 -19.51
N ILE A 155 20.54 -4.78 -19.71
CA ILE A 155 20.90 -5.33 -21.03
C ILE A 155 19.66 -5.86 -21.75
N ILE A 156 18.74 -6.55 -21.07
CA ILE A 156 17.50 -7.06 -21.66
C ILE A 156 16.55 -5.92 -22.07
N ASP A 157 16.44 -4.88 -21.26
CA ASP A 157 15.63 -3.72 -21.62
C ASP A 157 16.22 -3.01 -22.85
N LEU A 158 17.55 -2.89 -22.95
CA LEU A 158 18.23 -2.35 -24.13
C LEU A 158 18.11 -3.25 -25.36
N TYR A 159 18.15 -4.57 -25.19
CA TYR A 159 17.93 -5.56 -26.25
C TYR A 159 16.50 -5.48 -26.81
N ASN A 160 15.50 -5.36 -25.94
CA ASN A 160 14.12 -5.16 -26.37
C ASN A 160 13.90 -3.79 -27.01
N GLU A 161 14.56 -2.74 -26.50
CA GLU A 161 14.58 -1.41 -27.11
C GLU A 161 15.16 -1.47 -28.54
N PHE A 162 16.24 -2.23 -28.75
CA PHE A 162 16.83 -2.43 -30.08
C PHE A 162 15.87 -3.14 -31.04
N LYS A 163 15.20 -4.21 -30.60
CA LYS A 163 14.19 -4.90 -31.42
C LYS A 163 13.09 -3.94 -31.88
N GLU A 164 12.60 -3.11 -30.96
CA GLU A 164 11.61 -2.11 -31.31
C GLU A 164 12.16 -1.05 -32.27
N PHE A 165 13.39 -0.58 -32.04
CA PHE A 165 14.08 0.36 -32.92
C PHE A 165 14.17 -0.18 -34.35
N ILE A 166 14.63 -1.42 -34.53
CA ILE A 166 14.75 -2.06 -35.85
C ILE A 166 13.37 -2.22 -36.50
N LYS A 167 12.35 -2.64 -35.74
CA LYS A 167 10.98 -2.78 -36.24
C LYS A 167 10.45 -1.45 -36.81
N ILE A 168 10.60 -0.34 -36.08
CA ILE A 168 10.15 0.98 -36.54
C ILE A 168 11.03 1.46 -37.71
N LYS A 169 12.35 1.28 -37.63
CA LYS A 169 13.27 1.63 -38.71
C LYS A 169 12.89 0.93 -40.02
N ASN A 170 12.64 -0.37 -39.98
CA ASN A 170 12.22 -1.17 -41.13
C ASN A 170 10.87 -0.71 -41.71
N MET A 171 9.91 -0.34 -40.84
CA MET A 171 8.65 0.25 -41.27
C MET A 171 8.84 1.59 -42.03
N LEU A 172 9.85 2.38 -41.66
CA LEU A 172 10.14 3.67 -42.29
C LEU A 172 10.93 3.55 -43.60
N LEU A 173 11.71 2.50 -43.80
CA LEU A 173 12.54 2.32 -45.00
C LEU A 173 11.76 2.45 -46.32
N SER A 174 10.48 2.08 -46.33
CA SER A 174 9.60 2.17 -47.51
C SER A 174 8.96 3.56 -47.72
N LYS A 175 9.08 4.48 -46.76
CA LYS A 175 8.37 5.78 -46.73
C LYS A 175 9.29 7.01 -46.82
N VAL A 176 10.60 6.82 -46.83
CA VAL A 176 11.60 7.90 -46.75
C VAL A 176 12.32 8.12 -48.09
N ASN A 177 12.69 9.37 -48.38
CA ASN A 177 13.54 9.69 -49.55
C ASN A 177 15.04 9.47 -49.26
N ALA A 178 15.92 9.72 -50.25
CA ALA A 178 17.36 9.43 -50.12
C ALA A 178 18.06 10.21 -48.98
N ASP A 179 17.72 11.50 -48.80
CA ASP A 179 18.29 12.34 -47.74
C ASP A 179 17.75 11.94 -46.36
N GLU A 180 16.47 11.61 -46.29
CA GLU A 180 15.82 11.10 -45.08
C GLU A 180 16.34 9.73 -44.68
N LEU A 181 16.64 8.86 -45.64
CA LEU A 181 17.28 7.57 -45.41
C LEU A 181 18.69 7.75 -44.83
N ARG A 182 19.45 8.72 -45.34
CA ARG A 182 20.76 9.08 -44.79
C ARG A 182 20.65 9.53 -43.33
N ASN A 183 19.62 10.28 -42.98
CA ASN A 183 19.36 10.73 -41.61
C ASN A 183 18.86 9.60 -40.70
N LEU A 184 17.93 8.77 -41.17
CA LEU A 184 17.43 7.58 -40.46
C LEU A 184 18.56 6.63 -40.08
N ASN A 185 19.58 6.50 -40.94
CA ASN A 185 20.75 5.67 -40.68
C ASN A 185 21.72 6.25 -39.63
N LYS A 186 21.60 7.54 -39.27
CA LYS A 186 22.41 8.17 -38.21
C LYS A 186 21.81 7.99 -36.82
N PHE A 187 20.54 7.61 -36.71
CA PHE A 187 19.88 7.50 -35.41
C PHE A 187 20.42 6.32 -34.60
N THR A 188 20.61 6.59 -33.31
CA THR A 188 21.17 5.63 -32.33
C THR A 188 20.26 5.41 -31.13
N LYS A 189 19.11 6.10 -31.08
CA LYS A 189 18.11 6.00 -29.99
C LYS A 189 16.72 5.69 -30.52
N LEU A 190 15.94 4.93 -29.74
CA LEU A 190 14.55 4.60 -30.09
C LEU A 190 13.66 5.84 -30.24
N ASN A 191 13.82 6.81 -29.34
CA ASN A 191 13.03 8.05 -29.39
C ASN A 191 13.30 8.86 -30.67
N GLU A 192 14.54 8.88 -31.16
CA GLU A 192 14.88 9.56 -32.42
C GLU A 192 14.09 8.97 -33.60
N VAL A 193 14.01 7.64 -33.69
CA VAL A 193 13.25 6.95 -34.75
C VAL A 193 11.75 7.12 -34.58
N ARG A 194 11.23 7.06 -33.34
CA ARG A 194 9.81 7.31 -33.06
C ARG A 194 9.41 8.73 -33.43
N ASP A 195 10.22 9.72 -33.05
CA ASP A 195 9.95 11.11 -33.36
C ASP A 195 10.11 11.38 -34.86
N PHE A 196 11.09 10.74 -35.51
CA PHE A 196 11.20 10.77 -36.97
C PHE A 196 10.01 10.11 -37.67
N SER A 197 9.48 8.99 -37.15
CA SER A 197 8.25 8.39 -37.65
C SER A 197 7.06 9.35 -37.56
N LYS A 198 6.93 10.07 -36.44
CA LYS A 198 5.91 11.12 -36.28
C LYS A 198 6.13 12.26 -37.28
N TYR A 199 7.39 12.67 -37.47
CA TYR A 199 7.75 13.68 -38.47
C TYR A 199 7.34 13.28 -39.88
N ILE A 200 7.64 12.05 -40.33
CA ILE A 200 7.25 11.57 -41.66
C ILE A 200 5.72 11.60 -41.82
N PHE A 201 4.99 11.12 -40.81
CA PHE A 201 3.52 11.16 -40.81
C PHE A 201 2.97 12.61 -40.86
N LEU A 202 3.53 13.51 -40.04
CA LEU A 202 3.11 14.91 -40.02
C LEU A 202 3.51 15.63 -41.31
N LYS A 203 4.69 15.35 -41.87
CA LYS A 203 5.17 15.92 -43.13
C LYS A 203 4.20 15.61 -44.27
N GLU A 204 3.68 14.39 -44.36
CA GLU A 204 2.64 14.03 -45.33
C GLU A 204 1.34 14.83 -45.13
N LYS A 205 1.01 15.20 -43.90
CA LYS A 205 -0.14 16.07 -43.60
C LYS A 205 0.14 17.53 -43.97
N PHE A 206 1.35 18.03 -43.70
CA PHE A 206 1.77 19.41 -43.98
C PHE A 206 2.12 19.67 -45.44
N SER A 207 2.51 18.65 -46.21
CA SER A 207 2.71 18.79 -47.67
C SER A 207 1.40 19.19 -48.38
N ARG A 208 0.24 18.87 -47.80
CA ARG A 208 -1.08 19.33 -48.27
C ARG A 208 -1.30 20.85 -48.08
N PHE A 209 -0.51 21.49 -47.22
CA PHE A 209 -0.55 22.93 -46.92
C PHE A 209 0.66 23.68 -47.51
N TYR A 210 1.36 23.09 -48.47
CA TYR A 210 2.52 23.70 -49.13
C TYR A 210 2.14 25.01 -49.84
N ASP A 211 2.85 26.10 -49.52
CA ASP A 211 2.67 27.41 -50.15
C ASP A 211 3.95 27.82 -50.92
N PRO A 212 3.94 27.77 -52.27
CA PRO A 212 5.08 28.16 -53.10
C PRO A 212 5.53 29.62 -52.91
N CYS A 213 4.65 30.50 -52.40
CA CYS A 213 5.00 31.90 -52.16
C CYS A 213 5.96 32.07 -50.99
N CYS A 214 6.02 31.10 -50.07
CA CYS A 214 6.86 31.12 -48.89
C CYS A 214 8.21 30.41 -49.08
N GLU A 215 8.46 29.76 -50.22
CA GLU A 215 9.73 29.08 -50.51
C GLU A 215 10.81 30.06 -51.01
N THR A 216 12.02 29.95 -50.45
CA THR A 216 13.16 30.81 -50.77
C THR A 216 14.47 30.22 -50.26
N ASP A 217 15.55 30.41 -51.03
CA ASP A 217 16.92 30.07 -50.61
C ASP A 217 17.51 31.05 -49.58
N LEU A 218 16.77 32.11 -49.21
CA LEU A 218 17.17 33.11 -48.21
C LEU A 218 16.96 32.63 -46.76
N ILE A 219 16.36 31.44 -46.60
CA ILE A 219 16.14 30.76 -45.33
C ILE A 219 16.54 29.29 -45.48
N LEU A 220 17.13 28.70 -44.42
CA LEU A 220 17.45 27.27 -44.39
C LEU A 220 16.19 26.43 -44.50
N SER A 221 16.22 25.42 -45.36
CA SER A 221 15.14 24.44 -45.42
C SER A 221 15.05 23.65 -44.11
N PRO A 222 13.88 23.07 -43.77
CA PRO A 222 13.74 22.23 -42.58
C PRO A 222 14.74 21.07 -42.53
N ASN A 223 15.08 20.48 -43.69
CA ASN A 223 16.05 19.39 -43.78
C ASN A 223 17.48 19.88 -43.50
N ASP A 224 17.89 20.99 -44.10
CA ASP A 224 19.24 21.54 -43.92
C ASP A 224 19.47 21.96 -42.46
N PHE A 225 18.45 22.56 -41.86
CA PHE A 225 18.50 22.96 -40.46
C PHE A 225 18.46 21.75 -39.51
N PHE A 226 17.67 20.72 -39.84
CA PHE A 226 17.70 19.44 -39.12
C PHE A 226 19.10 18.82 -39.15
N GLU A 227 19.78 18.80 -40.30
CA GLU A 227 21.16 18.33 -40.38
C GLU A 227 22.12 19.17 -39.53
N ASN A 228 21.98 20.50 -39.55
CA ASN A 228 22.83 21.37 -38.71
C ASN A 228 22.65 21.05 -37.21
N LEU A 229 21.41 20.88 -36.74
CA LEU A 229 21.12 20.53 -35.35
C LEU A 229 21.63 19.12 -34.99
N LEU A 230 21.40 18.13 -35.86
CA LEU A 230 21.79 16.74 -35.62
C LEU A 230 23.30 16.59 -35.45
N ASN A 231 24.08 17.26 -36.30
CA ASN A 231 25.55 17.20 -36.23
C ASN A 231 26.15 18.19 -35.22
N LYS A 232 25.32 19.07 -34.62
CA LYS A 232 25.75 20.17 -33.74
C LYS A 232 26.81 21.06 -34.40
N GLU A 233 26.76 21.18 -35.72
CA GLU A 233 27.68 21.95 -36.56
C GLU A 233 26.91 22.59 -37.72
N LYS A 234 27.37 23.76 -38.17
CA LYS A 234 26.72 24.47 -39.28
C LYS A 234 27.27 23.97 -40.62
N ILE A 235 26.73 22.85 -41.10
CA ILE A 235 27.15 22.18 -42.34
C ILE A 235 26.53 22.86 -43.56
N ASN A 236 25.25 23.25 -43.43
CA ASN A 236 24.49 23.91 -44.47
C ASN A 236 24.39 25.41 -44.15
N GLU A 237 24.72 26.25 -45.14
CA GLU A 237 24.68 27.71 -45.02
C GLU A 237 23.77 28.33 -46.07
N ILE A 238 23.17 29.47 -45.71
CA ILE A 238 22.29 30.25 -46.57
C ILE A 238 23.15 31.02 -47.58
N GLN A 239 22.82 30.90 -48.86
CA GLN A 239 23.48 31.67 -49.91
C GLN A 239 22.91 33.11 -49.90
N SER A 240 23.74 34.09 -49.54
CA SER A 240 23.30 35.48 -49.43
C SER A 240 23.17 36.14 -50.81
N GLU A 241 21.98 36.13 -51.40
CA GLU A 241 21.64 37.12 -52.42
C GLU A 241 21.12 38.41 -51.75
N ASN A 242 21.57 39.56 -52.26
CA ASN A 242 21.34 40.90 -51.70
C ASN A 242 19.89 41.43 -51.84
N ILE A 243 18.86 40.59 -51.66
CA ILE A 243 17.46 41.01 -51.80
C ILE A 243 16.92 41.47 -50.42
N PRO A 244 16.51 42.73 -50.25
CA PRO A 244 15.89 43.20 -49.01
C PRO A 244 14.57 42.48 -48.71
N LEU A 245 14.30 42.19 -47.44
CA LEU A 245 13.12 41.45 -46.97
C LEU A 245 11.80 42.09 -47.45
N ASP A 246 11.67 43.39 -47.29
CA ASP A 246 10.47 44.14 -47.72
C ASP A 246 10.20 44.06 -49.22
N LEU A 247 11.25 43.99 -50.04
CA LEU A 247 11.12 43.86 -51.48
C LEU A 247 10.61 42.47 -51.84
N PHE A 248 11.19 41.42 -51.23
CA PHE A 248 10.78 40.02 -51.42
C PHE A 248 9.31 39.78 -51.03
N LEU A 249 8.90 40.24 -49.85
CA LEU A 249 7.52 40.07 -49.36
C LEU A 249 6.51 40.76 -50.29
N LYS A 250 6.83 41.95 -50.80
CA LYS A 250 5.98 42.68 -51.76
C LYS A 250 5.88 41.98 -53.11
N THR A 251 6.97 41.45 -53.66
CA THR A 251 6.91 40.71 -54.94
C THR A 251 6.11 39.41 -54.83
N LYS A 252 6.15 38.76 -53.66
CA LYS A 252 5.41 37.51 -53.41
C LYS A 252 3.98 37.73 -52.92
N GLY A 253 3.60 38.96 -52.55
CA GLY A 253 2.24 39.29 -52.11
C GLY A 253 1.85 38.71 -50.74
N ILE A 254 2.84 38.45 -49.88
CA ILE A 254 2.64 37.82 -48.56
C ILE A 254 3.06 38.76 -47.42
N SER A 255 2.43 38.63 -46.26
CA SER A 255 2.80 39.41 -45.07
C SER A 255 3.97 38.76 -44.32
N LYS A 256 4.77 39.59 -43.61
CA LYS A 256 5.86 39.10 -42.74
C LYS A 256 5.34 38.09 -41.71
N GLU A 257 4.18 38.35 -41.11
CA GLU A 257 3.60 37.50 -40.06
C GLU A 257 3.17 36.14 -40.61
N TYR A 258 2.53 36.11 -41.79
CA TYR A 258 2.15 34.86 -42.44
C TYR A 258 3.37 34.01 -42.80
N PHE A 259 4.40 34.62 -43.39
CA PHE A 259 5.65 33.95 -43.75
C PHE A 259 6.37 33.38 -42.53
N LYS A 260 6.46 34.15 -41.43
CA LYS A 260 7.03 33.71 -40.15
C LYS A 260 6.24 32.54 -39.54
N ASN A 261 4.91 32.62 -39.55
CA ASN A 261 4.06 31.55 -39.02
C ASN A 261 4.20 30.26 -39.82
N TYR A 262 4.20 30.34 -41.16
CA TYR A 262 4.42 29.19 -42.03
C TYR A 262 5.74 28.48 -41.73
N HIS A 263 6.85 29.21 -41.67
CA HIS A 263 8.17 28.63 -41.39
C HIS A 263 8.29 28.11 -39.96
N SER A 264 7.76 28.83 -38.97
CA SER A 264 7.79 28.37 -37.57
C SER A 264 6.95 27.11 -37.34
N GLU A 265 5.80 26.94 -38.03
CA GLU A 265 5.03 25.68 -37.96
C GLU A 265 5.83 24.52 -38.53
N ARG A 266 6.39 24.67 -39.73
CA ARG A 266 7.19 23.61 -40.37
C ARG A 266 8.40 23.20 -39.54
N LEU A 267 9.08 24.15 -38.92
CA LEU A 267 10.23 23.86 -38.06
C LEU A 267 9.82 23.22 -36.73
N SER A 268 8.69 23.63 -36.12
CA SER A 268 8.26 23.10 -34.82
C SER A 268 7.97 21.60 -34.80
N ILE A 269 7.78 20.99 -35.98
CA ILE A 269 7.51 19.56 -36.15
C ILE A 269 8.81 18.74 -36.24
N LEU A 270 9.98 19.40 -36.35
CA LEU A 270 11.26 18.69 -36.44
C LEU A 270 11.52 17.92 -35.14
N PRO A 271 11.80 16.60 -35.22
CA PRO A 271 11.86 15.72 -34.06
C PRO A 271 13.08 16.00 -33.17
N ILE A 272 14.13 16.60 -33.73
CA ILE A 272 15.38 16.90 -33.03
C ILE A 272 15.24 18.01 -31.97
N PHE A 273 14.20 18.84 -32.05
CA PHE A 273 14.04 19.98 -31.15
C PHE A 273 13.83 19.57 -29.69
N GLN A 274 12.93 18.61 -29.42
CA GLN A 274 12.66 18.22 -28.03
C GLN A 274 13.90 17.61 -27.36
N PRO A 275 14.62 16.64 -27.98
CA PRO A 275 15.87 16.13 -27.43
C PRO A 275 16.94 17.20 -27.24
N PHE A 276 17.10 18.12 -28.21
CA PHE A 276 18.10 19.18 -28.12
C PHE A 276 17.80 20.15 -26.98
N ILE A 277 16.54 20.57 -26.83
CA ILE A 277 16.11 21.45 -25.74
C ILE A 277 16.27 20.75 -24.40
N LEU A 278 15.86 19.48 -24.30
CA LEU A 278 16.04 18.69 -23.07
C LEU A 278 17.51 18.59 -22.69
N GLU A 279 18.41 18.25 -23.61
CA GLU A 279 19.85 18.19 -23.36
C GLU A 279 20.40 19.54 -22.86
N TYR A 280 20.01 20.64 -23.52
CA TYR A 280 20.41 21.98 -23.11
C TYR A 280 19.92 22.31 -21.69
N CYS A 281 18.65 22.01 -21.40
CA CYS A 281 18.04 22.27 -20.11
C CYS A 281 18.68 21.42 -19.00
N LEU A 282 18.93 20.12 -19.23
CA LEU A 282 19.61 19.26 -18.26
C LEU A 282 21.02 19.74 -17.93
N LYS A 283 21.75 20.29 -18.92
CA LYS A 283 23.12 20.77 -18.73
C LYS A 283 23.22 22.13 -18.04
N ASN A 284 22.28 23.04 -18.31
CA ASN A 284 22.37 24.44 -17.89
C ASN A 284 21.28 24.89 -16.90
N GLY A 285 20.27 24.04 -16.68
CA GLY A 285 19.17 24.29 -15.76
C GLY A 285 19.55 24.07 -14.30
N LYS A 286 18.73 24.63 -13.41
CA LYS A 286 18.77 24.33 -11.97
C LYS A 286 17.56 23.48 -11.61
N PHE A 287 17.82 22.37 -10.93
CA PHE A 287 16.80 21.40 -10.53
C PHE A 287 16.82 21.22 -9.01
N ASP A 288 15.67 20.89 -8.44
CA ASP A 288 15.53 20.55 -7.02
C ASP A 288 15.79 19.05 -6.85
N GLU A 289 16.95 18.73 -6.28
CA GLU A 289 17.41 17.35 -6.08
C GLU A 289 16.55 16.58 -5.04
N ASP A 290 15.91 17.28 -4.09
CA ASP A 290 15.11 16.66 -3.04
C ASP A 290 13.82 16.03 -3.59
N LEU A 291 13.26 16.60 -4.67
CA LEU A 291 12.10 16.06 -5.38
C LEU A 291 12.40 14.69 -6.00
N ILE A 292 13.57 14.58 -6.64
CA ILE A 292 14.04 13.36 -7.30
C ILE A 292 14.37 12.28 -6.27
N HIS A 293 14.96 12.66 -5.14
CA HIS A 293 15.30 11.74 -4.06
C HIS A 293 14.05 11.17 -3.36
N ASN A 294 13.00 11.96 -3.19
CA ASN A 294 11.79 11.55 -2.45
C ASN A 294 10.75 10.79 -3.29
N LEU A 295 11.00 10.60 -4.59
CA LEU A 295 10.13 9.87 -5.53
C LEU A 295 8.69 10.43 -5.62
N ASP A 296 8.49 11.74 -5.40
CA ASP A 296 7.17 12.36 -5.22
C ASP A 296 6.70 13.05 -6.52
N ILE A 297 6.04 12.29 -7.40
CA ILE A 297 5.54 12.79 -8.69
C ILE A 297 4.39 13.82 -8.51
N ALA A 298 3.62 13.76 -7.42
CA ALA A 298 2.54 14.72 -7.17
C ALA A 298 3.11 16.14 -7.02
N LYS A 299 4.22 16.29 -6.29
CA LYS A 299 4.90 17.58 -6.19
C LYS A 299 5.48 18.07 -7.52
N ILE A 300 5.91 17.18 -8.41
CA ILE A 300 6.37 17.57 -9.76
C ILE A 300 5.21 18.16 -10.58
N ASN A 301 4.03 17.56 -10.48
CA ASN A 301 2.83 18.02 -11.20
C ASN A 301 2.33 19.38 -10.68
N ASP A 302 2.30 19.57 -9.36
CA ASP A 302 1.81 20.78 -8.70
C ASP A 302 2.82 21.95 -8.72
N SER A 303 4.06 21.67 -9.09
CA SER A 303 5.11 22.66 -9.00
C SER A 303 5.27 23.50 -10.29
N ASP A 304 5.23 24.82 -10.12
CA ASP A 304 5.95 25.77 -10.98
C ASP A 304 7.48 25.70 -10.77
N VAL A 305 7.97 24.77 -9.93
CA VAL A 305 9.27 24.83 -9.23
C VAL A 305 10.43 24.27 -10.04
N LEU A 306 10.20 23.49 -11.09
CA LEU A 306 11.30 23.01 -11.92
C LEU A 306 11.27 23.77 -13.22
N ILE A 307 11.91 24.95 -13.26
CA ILE A 307 12.57 25.54 -14.43
C ILE A 307 13.02 26.97 -14.07
N VAL A 308 14.32 27.13 -13.88
CA VAL A 308 14.99 28.38 -14.25
C VAL A 308 15.90 28.01 -15.41
N TYR A 309 15.36 28.05 -16.63
CA TYR A 309 16.18 28.07 -17.85
C TYR A 309 16.19 29.49 -18.40
N ASP A 310 17.32 29.88 -18.96
CA ASP A 310 17.46 31.16 -19.62
C ASP A 310 16.99 31.03 -21.07
N PHE A 311 15.80 31.57 -21.37
CA PHE A 311 15.21 31.53 -22.71
C PHE A 311 16.09 32.25 -23.74
N GLU A 312 16.74 33.36 -23.38
CA GLU A 312 17.61 34.10 -24.29
C GLU A 312 18.85 33.26 -24.65
N ASN A 313 19.44 32.58 -23.67
CA ASN A 313 20.58 31.70 -23.95
C ASN A 313 20.17 30.48 -24.79
N LEU A 314 19.02 29.85 -24.53
CA LEU A 314 18.50 28.76 -25.37
C LEU A 314 18.24 29.23 -26.81
N LEU A 315 17.59 30.40 -26.97
CA LEU A 315 17.36 31.02 -28.26
C LEU A 315 18.67 31.28 -29.00
N ASN A 316 19.68 31.82 -28.31
CA ASN A 316 20.98 32.09 -28.88
C ASN A 316 21.71 30.81 -29.29
N GLU A 317 21.63 29.74 -28.49
CA GLU A 317 22.24 28.44 -28.84
C GLU A 317 21.62 27.84 -30.11
N ILE A 318 20.29 27.74 -30.18
CA ILE A 318 19.60 27.18 -31.36
C ILE A 318 19.84 28.07 -32.58
N SER A 319 19.83 29.40 -32.39
CA SER A 319 20.02 30.36 -33.48
C SER A 319 21.38 30.22 -34.17
N LYS A 320 22.43 29.69 -33.52
CA LYS A 320 23.74 29.46 -34.16
C LYS A 320 23.65 28.52 -35.37
N PHE A 321 22.68 27.61 -35.36
CA PHE A 321 22.50 26.59 -36.41
C PHE A 321 21.58 27.05 -37.56
N TYR A 322 20.89 28.19 -37.40
CA TYR A 322 19.92 28.72 -38.37
C TYR A 322 20.25 30.13 -38.89
N CYS A 323 20.84 30.98 -38.06
CA CYS A 323 21.13 32.38 -38.36
C CYS A 323 22.52 32.54 -39.00
N ILE A 324 22.71 33.66 -39.69
CA ILE A 324 24.01 34.10 -40.23
C ILE A 324 24.62 35.10 -39.23
N GLY A 325 25.94 35.23 -39.14
CA GLY A 325 26.58 36.18 -38.21
C GLY A 325 26.37 37.66 -38.56
N THR A 326 25.65 37.99 -39.64
CA THR A 326 25.39 39.35 -40.12
C THR A 326 24.12 39.96 -39.48
N GLU A 327 24.19 41.20 -39.01
CA GLU A 327 23.03 41.93 -38.44
C GLU A 327 22.14 42.56 -39.53
N ASP A 328 21.53 41.74 -40.38
CA ASP A 328 20.56 42.18 -41.40
C ASP A 328 19.09 41.91 -41.00
N GLU A 329 18.13 42.48 -41.75
CA GLU A 329 16.69 42.30 -41.50
C GLU A 329 16.24 40.84 -41.64
N TRP A 330 16.88 40.07 -42.53
CA TRP A 330 16.63 38.64 -42.67
C TRP A 330 17.05 37.87 -41.42
N ASN A 331 18.19 38.21 -40.83
CA ASN A 331 18.70 37.56 -39.64
C ASN A 331 17.84 37.85 -38.40
N LYS A 332 17.29 39.07 -38.31
CA LYS A 332 16.25 39.40 -37.31
C LYS A 332 15.01 38.52 -37.49
N LEU A 333 14.51 38.39 -38.72
CA LEU A 333 13.37 37.51 -39.02
C LEU A 333 13.67 36.04 -38.68
N ARG A 334 14.87 35.53 -39.01
CA ARG A 334 15.28 34.15 -38.67
C ARG A 334 15.28 33.91 -37.15
N LYS A 335 15.80 34.86 -36.37
CA LYS A 335 15.78 34.79 -34.91
C LYS A 335 14.35 34.86 -34.35
N GLU A 336 13.47 35.67 -34.96
CA GLU A 336 12.04 35.71 -34.63
C GLU A 336 11.36 34.35 -34.92
N ILE A 337 11.64 33.71 -36.06
CA ILE A 337 11.12 32.38 -36.42
C ILE A 337 11.52 31.34 -35.36
N ILE A 338 12.81 31.26 -35.00
CA ILE A 338 13.28 30.32 -33.97
C ILE A 338 12.66 30.63 -32.60
N SER A 339 12.52 31.90 -32.25
CA SER A 339 11.82 32.30 -31.03
C SER A 339 10.39 31.77 -30.99
N ASP A 340 9.65 31.87 -32.10
CA ASP A 340 8.28 31.35 -32.20
C ASP A 340 8.24 29.82 -32.20
N VAL A 341 9.24 29.13 -32.76
CA VAL A 341 9.37 27.66 -32.66
C VAL A 341 9.55 27.23 -31.21
N ILE A 342 10.48 27.84 -30.47
CA ILE A 342 10.73 27.49 -29.06
C ILE A 342 9.50 27.75 -28.21
N LYS A 343 8.78 28.86 -28.45
CA LYS A 343 7.53 29.20 -27.73
C LYS A 343 6.38 28.22 -27.99
N LYS A 344 6.36 27.54 -29.14
CA LYS A 344 5.36 26.51 -29.45
C LYS A 344 5.63 25.20 -28.71
N ILE A 345 6.85 24.99 -28.21
CA ILE A 345 7.24 23.78 -27.49
C ILE A 345 6.98 23.97 -26.00
N ASP A 346 6.24 23.04 -25.38
CA ASP A 346 6.09 23.01 -23.94
C ASP A 346 7.35 22.41 -23.27
N ILE A 347 8.33 23.28 -23.02
CA ILE A 347 9.59 22.89 -22.38
C ILE A 347 9.34 22.38 -20.95
N LYS A 348 8.31 22.90 -20.26
CA LYS A 348 7.97 22.43 -18.92
C LYS A 348 7.55 20.97 -18.96
N GLU A 349 6.70 20.61 -19.91
CA GLU A 349 6.22 19.23 -20.04
C GLU A 349 7.33 18.25 -20.42
N ILE A 350 8.25 18.64 -21.30
CA ILE A 350 9.39 17.79 -21.71
C ILE A 350 10.27 17.44 -20.49
N ILE A 351 10.59 18.43 -19.66
CA ILE A 351 11.43 18.22 -18.47
C ILE A 351 10.68 17.42 -17.41
N LYS A 352 9.38 17.70 -17.20
CA LYS A 352 8.53 16.92 -16.30
C LYS A 352 8.50 15.45 -16.69
N SER A 353 8.26 15.15 -17.97
CA SER A 353 8.29 13.78 -18.50
C SER A 353 9.59 13.06 -18.18
N TYR A 354 10.74 13.72 -18.39
CA TYR A 354 12.05 13.13 -18.12
C TYR A 354 12.22 12.72 -16.64
N PHE A 355 11.91 13.61 -15.70
CA PHE A 355 12.04 13.29 -14.27
C PHE A 355 11.00 12.26 -13.80
N ILE A 356 9.79 12.28 -14.35
CA ILE A 356 8.78 11.25 -14.09
C ILE A 356 9.33 9.88 -14.51
N ASP A 357 9.95 9.76 -15.68
CA ASP A 357 10.53 8.50 -16.17
C ASP A 357 11.71 8.03 -15.29
N GLU A 358 12.54 8.96 -14.80
CA GLU A 358 13.64 8.64 -13.86
C GLU A 358 13.10 8.10 -12.53
N ILE A 359 12.07 8.75 -11.97
CA ILE A 359 11.40 8.31 -10.74
C ILE A 359 10.73 6.96 -10.94
N LYS A 360 10.01 6.77 -12.05
CA LYS A 360 9.40 5.47 -12.40
C LYS A 360 10.46 4.37 -12.48
N THR A 361 11.64 4.64 -13.01
CA THR A 361 12.75 3.69 -13.09
C THR A 361 13.23 3.29 -11.70
N LYS A 362 13.38 4.25 -10.78
CA LYS A 362 13.71 3.98 -9.37
C LYS A 362 12.63 3.18 -8.64
N ILE A 363 11.35 3.49 -8.87
CA ILE A 363 10.22 2.73 -8.31
C ILE A 363 10.24 1.28 -8.82
N LYS A 364 10.43 1.06 -10.13
CA LYS A 364 10.55 -0.27 -10.75
C LYS A 364 11.68 -1.09 -10.12
N LYS A 365 12.84 -0.48 -9.90
CA LYS A 365 13.98 -1.10 -9.22
C LYS A 365 13.65 -1.50 -7.79
N ASN A 366 13.09 -0.60 -6.99
CA ASN A 366 12.73 -0.89 -5.61
C ASN A 366 11.66 -1.99 -5.52
N LEU A 367 10.68 -1.98 -6.41
CA LEU A 367 9.65 -3.02 -6.52
C LEU A 367 10.28 -4.39 -6.80
N PHE A 368 11.18 -4.46 -7.77
CA PHE A 368 11.92 -5.68 -8.11
C PHE A 368 12.69 -6.24 -6.90
N VAL A 369 13.46 -5.39 -6.21
CA VAL A 369 14.26 -5.81 -5.04
C VAL A 369 13.38 -6.28 -3.88
N ASN A 370 12.28 -5.57 -3.59
CA ASN A 370 11.37 -5.95 -2.50
C ASN A 370 10.69 -7.31 -2.76
N VAL A 371 10.35 -7.62 -4.01
CA VAL A 371 9.77 -8.93 -4.35
C VAL A 371 10.78 -10.05 -4.12
N ILE A 372 12.04 -9.85 -4.52
CA ILE A 372 13.12 -10.82 -4.30
C ILE A 372 13.33 -11.05 -2.80
N ASP A 373 13.49 -9.97 -2.04
CA ASP A 373 13.75 -10.03 -0.59
C ASP A 373 12.63 -10.78 0.15
N ARG A 374 11.36 -10.48 -0.17
CA ARG A 374 10.19 -11.15 0.42
C ARG A 374 10.16 -12.66 0.17
N ILE A 375 10.73 -13.15 -0.93
CA ILE A 375 10.77 -14.58 -1.24
C ILE A 375 12.00 -15.25 -0.62
N ILE A 376 13.19 -14.68 -0.84
CA ILE A 376 14.44 -15.28 -0.37
C ILE A 376 14.50 -15.28 1.16
N ASN A 377 14.15 -14.15 1.80
CA ASN A 377 14.28 -13.95 3.24
C ASN A 377 12.96 -14.11 4.00
N GLY A 378 11.84 -14.34 3.31
CA GLY A 378 10.52 -14.38 3.94
C GLY A 378 9.97 -15.77 4.25
N GLY A 379 10.66 -16.85 3.90
CA GLY A 379 10.23 -18.23 4.16
C GLY A 379 10.93 -18.85 5.38
N ILE A 380 10.21 -19.64 6.18
CA ILE A 380 10.78 -20.41 7.32
C ILE A 380 11.64 -21.59 6.83
N GLU A 381 12.09 -22.55 7.64
CA GLU A 381 12.71 -23.76 7.03
C GLU A 381 11.69 -24.51 6.17
N ARG A 382 12.12 -25.13 5.05
CA ARG A 382 11.20 -25.91 4.21
C ARG A 382 10.54 -27.04 5.02
N PRO A 383 9.23 -27.25 4.89
CA PRO A 383 8.55 -28.28 5.66
C PRO A 383 8.93 -29.67 5.15
N LYS A 384 8.93 -30.64 6.06
CA LYS A 384 8.96 -32.07 5.76
C LYS A 384 7.54 -32.63 5.59
N TYR A 385 7.44 -33.82 5.04
CA TYR A 385 6.19 -34.55 4.89
C TYR A 385 5.39 -34.57 6.20
N GLN A 386 4.08 -34.33 6.10
CA GLN A 386 3.14 -34.22 7.23
C GLN A 386 3.42 -33.13 8.28
N GLN A 387 4.35 -32.21 8.04
CA GLN A 387 4.49 -31.03 8.89
C GLN A 387 3.42 -29.98 8.58
N HIS A 388 3.15 -29.13 9.58
CA HIS A 388 2.12 -28.11 9.52
C HIS A 388 2.64 -26.76 10.00
N VAL A 389 1.96 -25.69 9.61
CA VAL A 389 2.10 -24.36 10.21
C VAL A 389 0.74 -23.81 10.58
N PHE A 390 0.72 -22.89 11.55
CA PHE A 390 -0.49 -22.17 11.92
C PHE A 390 -0.39 -20.72 11.44
N GLY A 391 -1.47 -20.22 10.82
CA GLY A 391 -1.68 -18.79 10.66
C GLY A 391 -2.77 -18.32 11.62
N VAL A 392 -2.50 -17.23 12.34
CA VAL A 392 -3.32 -16.76 13.45
C VAL A 392 -3.62 -15.28 13.32
N SER A 393 -4.89 -14.90 13.52
CA SER A 393 -5.35 -13.51 13.52
C SER A 393 -6.50 -13.29 14.50
N ASN A 394 -6.78 -12.02 14.78
CA ASN A 394 -7.90 -11.61 15.62
C ASN A 394 -9.25 -11.91 14.94
N ASP A 395 -10.24 -12.38 15.71
CA ASP A 395 -11.60 -12.67 15.27
C ASP A 395 -12.61 -12.15 16.31
N PHE A 396 -12.88 -10.85 16.24
CA PHE A 396 -13.69 -10.11 17.21
C PHE A 396 -13.19 -10.22 18.67
N LYS A 397 -13.78 -11.12 19.46
CA LYS A 397 -13.41 -11.40 20.87
C LYS A 397 -12.55 -12.65 21.01
N ASN A 398 -12.42 -13.42 19.94
CA ASN A 398 -11.70 -14.67 19.87
C ASN A 398 -10.54 -14.55 18.87
N VAL A 399 -9.88 -15.66 18.63
CA VAL A 399 -8.72 -15.76 17.75
C VAL A 399 -9.01 -16.84 16.74
N LYS A 400 -8.83 -16.53 15.47
CA LYS A 400 -8.92 -17.51 14.39
C LYS A 400 -7.55 -18.13 14.17
N VAL A 401 -7.53 -19.44 13.97
CA VAL A 401 -6.35 -20.19 13.56
C VAL A 401 -6.69 -21.04 12.34
N SER A 402 -5.83 -21.01 11.32
CA SER A 402 -5.89 -21.92 10.18
C SER A 402 -4.63 -22.77 10.14
N VAL A 403 -4.82 -24.08 10.02
CA VAL A 403 -3.76 -25.08 9.91
C VAL A 403 -3.46 -25.30 8.43
N VAL A 404 -2.20 -25.14 8.06
CA VAL A 404 -1.72 -25.30 6.68
C VAL A 404 -0.70 -26.43 6.65
N ASN A 405 -0.86 -27.39 5.74
CA ASN A 405 0.07 -28.52 5.61
C ASN A 405 1.35 -28.14 4.84
N HIS A 406 2.30 -29.07 4.80
CA HIS A 406 3.53 -28.97 4.01
C HIS A 406 3.32 -28.71 2.52
N LYS A 407 2.14 -28.98 1.93
CA LYS A 407 1.83 -28.64 0.52
C LYS A 407 1.26 -27.23 0.33
N GLY A 408 1.09 -26.47 1.42
CA GLY A 408 0.47 -25.15 1.39
C GLY A 408 -1.06 -25.19 1.27
N GLU A 409 -1.69 -26.31 1.61
CA GLU A 409 -3.15 -26.48 1.58
C GLU A 409 -3.77 -26.26 2.97
N SER A 410 -4.99 -25.73 2.99
CA SER A 410 -5.75 -25.54 4.23
C SER A 410 -6.31 -26.88 4.73
N VAL A 411 -5.97 -27.28 5.94
CA VAL A 411 -6.41 -28.55 6.56
C VAL A 411 -7.62 -28.35 7.47
N GLU A 412 -7.49 -27.43 8.43
CA GLU A 412 -8.52 -27.15 9.45
C GLU A 412 -8.49 -25.66 9.78
N SER A 413 -9.64 -25.07 10.11
CA SER A 413 -9.71 -23.71 10.64
C SER A 413 -10.64 -23.66 11.84
N LYS A 414 -10.18 -23.09 12.95
CA LYS A 414 -10.88 -23.07 14.25
C LYS A 414 -10.86 -21.67 14.84
N THR A 415 -11.90 -21.33 15.60
CA THR A 415 -11.96 -20.09 16.39
C THR A 415 -11.82 -20.47 17.86
N LEU A 416 -10.84 -19.91 18.54
CA LEU A 416 -10.48 -20.23 19.93
C LEU A 416 -10.43 -18.95 20.77
N GLY A 417 -10.89 -19.03 22.02
CA GLY A 417 -10.75 -17.96 23.00
C GLY A 417 -9.35 -17.95 23.62
N MET A 418 -8.82 -16.76 23.91
CA MET A 418 -7.48 -16.61 24.53
C MET A 418 -7.37 -17.13 25.98
N ASN A 419 -8.51 -17.43 26.61
CA ASN A 419 -8.59 -18.02 27.94
C ASN A 419 -8.71 -19.56 27.89
N GLN A 420 -8.90 -20.16 26.72
CA GLN A 420 -9.10 -21.60 26.53
C GLN A 420 -7.76 -22.32 26.31
N ASN A 421 -6.89 -22.33 27.32
CA ASN A 421 -5.53 -22.87 27.17
C ASN A 421 -5.52 -24.34 26.74
N GLN A 422 -6.46 -25.15 27.25
CA GLN A 422 -6.55 -26.57 26.94
C GLN A 422 -6.83 -26.80 25.44
N ASP A 423 -7.76 -26.05 24.85
CA ASP A 423 -8.10 -26.18 23.42
C ASP A 423 -6.91 -25.81 22.51
N TRP A 424 -6.09 -24.84 22.93
CA TRP A 424 -4.86 -24.47 22.24
C TRP A 424 -3.79 -25.55 22.34
N LEU A 425 -3.60 -26.14 23.53
CA LEU A 425 -2.66 -27.23 23.75
C LEU A 425 -3.07 -28.48 22.95
N GLU A 426 -4.35 -28.86 22.97
CA GLU A 426 -4.87 -29.98 22.19
C GLU A 426 -4.65 -29.79 20.68
N LEU A 427 -4.89 -28.57 20.17
CA LEU A 427 -4.64 -28.27 18.75
C LEU A 427 -3.14 -28.32 18.42
N TYR A 428 -2.30 -27.79 19.30
CA TYR A 428 -0.84 -27.80 19.14
C TYR A 428 -0.28 -29.23 19.18
N GLU A 429 -0.72 -30.06 20.12
CA GLU A 429 -0.32 -31.47 20.23
C GLU A 429 -0.78 -32.29 19.03
N LYS A 430 -1.99 -32.02 18.51
CA LYS A 430 -2.55 -32.71 17.35
C LYS A 430 -1.71 -32.51 16.08
N TYR A 431 -1.22 -31.30 15.84
CA TYR A 431 -0.58 -30.93 14.56
C TYR A 431 0.91 -30.65 14.64
N ALA A 432 1.44 -30.41 15.84
CA ALA A 432 2.84 -30.06 16.13
C ALA A 432 3.43 -29.07 15.09
N PRO A 433 2.87 -27.85 14.99
CA PRO A 433 3.26 -26.92 13.93
C PRO A 433 4.72 -26.50 14.08
N ILE A 434 5.46 -26.47 12.97
CA ILE A 434 6.87 -26.02 12.95
C ILE A 434 7.00 -24.51 13.20
N CYS A 435 5.93 -23.76 12.92
CA CYS A 435 5.87 -22.32 13.11
C CYS A 435 4.42 -21.84 13.25
N ILE A 436 4.22 -20.80 14.05
CA ILE A 436 2.95 -20.08 14.22
C ILE A 436 3.15 -18.63 13.78
N GLY A 437 2.59 -18.27 12.63
CA GLY A 437 2.57 -16.90 12.12
C GLY A 437 1.40 -16.11 12.69
N VAL A 438 1.68 -14.93 13.25
CA VAL A 438 0.66 -14.02 13.80
C VAL A 438 0.62 -12.74 13.00
N SER A 439 -0.58 -12.33 12.56
CA SER A 439 -0.81 -11.06 11.88
C SER A 439 -2.23 -10.55 12.11
N GLY A 440 -2.53 -9.32 11.69
CA GLY A 440 -3.86 -8.72 11.80
C GLY A 440 -3.87 -7.21 11.56
N SER A 441 -5.05 -6.60 11.66
CA SER A 441 -5.30 -5.21 11.27
C SER A 441 -5.27 -4.20 12.43
N ASP A 442 -5.10 -4.66 13.67
CA ASP A 442 -5.09 -3.83 14.87
C ASP A 442 -3.90 -4.14 15.78
N TYR A 443 -3.68 -3.31 16.80
CA TYR A 443 -2.58 -3.51 17.76
C TYR A 443 -2.78 -4.73 18.68
N ASN A 444 -3.95 -5.38 18.70
CA ASN A 444 -4.17 -6.56 19.55
C ASN A 444 -3.34 -7.76 19.10
N ILE A 445 -2.79 -7.76 17.89
CA ILE A 445 -1.91 -8.82 17.40
C ILE A 445 -0.71 -9.04 18.31
N LYS A 446 -0.19 -8.00 18.97
CA LYS A 446 0.93 -8.15 19.92
C LYS A 446 0.48 -8.82 21.21
N ASN A 447 -0.75 -8.57 21.65
CA ASN A 447 -1.34 -9.28 22.79
C ASN A 447 -1.54 -10.76 22.48
N ILE A 448 -2.03 -11.08 21.27
CA ILE A 448 -2.16 -12.46 20.77
C ILE A 448 -0.79 -13.14 20.79
N PHE A 449 0.23 -12.49 20.23
CA PHE A 449 1.61 -12.98 20.18
C PHE A 449 2.16 -13.33 21.58
N PHE A 450 2.07 -12.40 22.55
CA PHE A 450 2.55 -12.66 23.90
C PHE A 450 1.74 -13.74 24.62
N ARG A 451 0.42 -13.76 24.42
CA ARG A 451 -0.45 -14.75 25.05
C ARG A 451 -0.17 -16.16 24.52
N LEU A 452 0.10 -16.32 23.23
CA LEU A 452 0.50 -17.60 22.66
C LEU A 452 1.85 -18.07 23.22
N LYS A 453 2.82 -17.17 23.40
CA LYS A 453 4.10 -17.49 24.07
C LYS A 453 3.92 -17.92 25.52
N GLU A 454 2.90 -17.43 26.22
CA GLU A 454 2.58 -17.89 27.58
C GLU A 454 1.92 -19.28 27.59
N ILE A 455 1.04 -19.58 26.62
CA ILE A 455 0.32 -20.85 26.53
C ILE A 455 1.25 -21.97 26.02
N ILE A 456 2.09 -21.66 25.03
CA ILE A 456 2.98 -22.61 24.34
C ILE A 456 4.39 -22.01 24.27
N PRO A 457 5.17 -22.04 25.37
CA PRO A 457 6.46 -21.36 25.46
C PRO A 457 7.51 -21.86 24.46
N ASP A 458 7.45 -23.15 24.11
CA ASP A 458 8.42 -23.79 23.22
C ASP A 458 8.08 -23.61 21.72
N ALA A 459 6.93 -23.01 21.39
CA ALA A 459 6.53 -22.81 20.01
C ALA A 459 7.30 -21.68 19.34
N ASN A 460 7.73 -21.91 18.09
CA ASN A 460 8.28 -20.86 17.24
C ASN A 460 7.15 -19.93 16.73
N ILE A 461 6.94 -18.82 17.42
CA ILE A 461 5.89 -17.84 17.11
C ILE A 461 6.54 -16.58 16.53
N ILE A 462 6.10 -16.18 15.33
CA ILE A 462 6.63 -15.03 14.59
C ILE A 462 5.54 -14.05 14.19
N LEU A 463 5.90 -12.77 14.06
CA LEU A 463 5.02 -11.76 13.48
C LEU A 463 5.22 -11.69 11.95
N VAL A 464 4.14 -11.46 11.21
CA VAL A 464 4.16 -11.45 9.75
C VAL A 464 3.43 -10.22 9.23
N GLU A 465 4.05 -9.48 8.30
CA GLU A 465 3.41 -8.38 7.55
C GLU A 465 2.16 -8.86 6.80
N ASN A 466 1.19 -7.98 6.50
CA ASN A 466 -0.07 -8.39 5.89
C ASN A 466 -0.47 -7.71 4.58
N ASP A 467 0.41 -6.93 3.97
CA ASP A 467 0.10 -6.15 2.76
C ASP A 467 -0.55 -7.00 1.65
N ILE A 468 0.04 -8.15 1.33
CA ILE A 468 -0.44 -9.01 0.24
C ILE A 468 -1.76 -9.68 0.63
N PHE A 469 -1.78 -10.39 1.77
CA PHE A 469 -2.93 -11.23 2.09
C PHE A 469 -4.12 -10.48 2.65
N LYS A 470 -3.97 -9.23 3.10
CA LYS A 470 -5.11 -8.35 3.37
C LYS A 470 -5.98 -8.15 2.13
N ILE A 471 -5.37 -8.12 0.94
CA ILE A 471 -6.08 -7.94 -0.34
C ILE A 471 -6.64 -9.26 -0.86
N LEU A 472 -5.95 -10.38 -0.60
CA LEU A 472 -6.37 -11.70 -1.08
C LEU A 472 -7.45 -12.38 -0.23
N SER A 473 -7.74 -11.84 0.96
CA SER A 473 -8.61 -12.52 1.93
C SER A 473 -10.04 -12.03 1.83
N SER A 474 -10.97 -12.96 1.65
CA SER A 474 -12.41 -12.74 1.74
C SER A 474 -12.93 -12.71 3.18
N ASP A 475 -12.30 -13.49 4.06
CA ASP A 475 -12.71 -13.70 5.44
C ASP A 475 -11.49 -13.97 6.35
N THR A 476 -11.71 -14.00 7.67
CA THR A 476 -10.65 -14.21 8.67
C THR A 476 -9.97 -15.57 8.54
N SER A 477 -10.67 -16.61 8.07
CA SER A 477 -10.10 -17.96 7.88
C SER A 477 -9.14 -17.98 6.69
N ASN A 478 -9.53 -17.33 5.59
CA ASN A 478 -8.69 -17.12 4.41
C ASN A 478 -7.48 -16.25 4.74
N PHE A 479 -7.67 -15.22 5.56
CA PHE A 479 -6.60 -14.38 6.10
C PHE A 479 -5.58 -15.20 6.88
N CYS A 480 -6.05 -16.02 7.82
CA CYS A 480 -5.19 -16.94 8.57
C CYS A 480 -4.50 -17.97 7.66
N TYR A 481 -5.21 -18.53 6.68
CA TYR A 481 -4.61 -19.44 5.70
C TYR A 481 -3.46 -18.77 4.93
N ASN A 482 -3.66 -17.53 4.48
CA ASN A 482 -2.65 -16.81 3.73
C ASN A 482 -1.44 -16.39 4.61
N ILE A 483 -1.60 -16.20 5.92
CA ILE A 483 -0.47 -16.05 6.85
C ILE A 483 0.38 -17.33 6.83
N GLY A 484 -0.26 -18.51 6.96
CA GLY A 484 0.43 -19.80 6.89
C GLY A 484 1.13 -20.02 5.55
N LEU A 485 0.47 -19.66 4.45
CA LEU A 485 1.06 -19.72 3.11
C LEU A 485 2.23 -18.75 2.94
N ARG A 486 2.15 -17.54 3.51
CA ARG A 486 3.22 -16.51 3.46
C ARG A 486 4.52 -16.99 4.09
N ILE A 487 4.44 -17.72 5.20
CA ILE A 487 5.63 -18.20 5.93
C ILE A 487 6.20 -19.47 5.30
N LEU A 488 5.36 -20.35 4.75
CA LEU A 488 5.81 -21.56 4.06
C LEU A 488 6.39 -21.27 2.68
N TYR A 489 5.59 -20.61 1.83
CA TYR A 489 5.82 -20.42 0.40
C TYR A 489 5.45 -18.98 -0.03
N PRO A 490 6.28 -17.98 0.32
CA PRO A 490 6.07 -16.60 -0.14
C PRO A 490 5.87 -16.49 -1.66
N GLU A 491 6.60 -17.29 -2.44
CA GLU A 491 6.51 -17.36 -3.90
C GLU A 491 5.14 -17.83 -4.40
N ILE A 492 4.51 -18.81 -3.74
CA ILE A 492 3.16 -19.28 -4.10
C ILE A 492 2.12 -18.22 -3.76
N LEU A 493 2.30 -17.50 -2.63
CA LEU A 493 1.42 -16.40 -2.27
C LEU A 493 1.49 -15.26 -3.32
N ILE A 494 2.68 -14.92 -3.81
CA ILE A 494 2.86 -13.91 -4.87
C ILE A 494 2.26 -14.40 -6.19
N MET A 495 2.40 -15.68 -6.54
CA MET A 495 1.72 -16.25 -7.73
C MET A 495 0.20 -16.18 -7.60
N LYS A 496 -0.35 -16.49 -6.41
CA LYS A 496 -1.79 -16.32 -6.13
C LYS A 496 -2.22 -14.87 -6.34
N MET A 497 -1.43 -13.91 -5.86
CA MET A 497 -1.68 -12.48 -6.06
C MET A 497 -1.70 -12.09 -7.55
N LEU A 498 -0.69 -12.52 -8.30
CA LEU A 498 -0.58 -12.25 -9.75
C LEU A 498 -1.74 -12.87 -10.54
N LYS A 499 -2.15 -14.09 -10.18
CA LYS A 499 -3.29 -14.79 -10.79
C LYS A 499 -4.62 -14.07 -10.53
N SER A 500 -4.79 -13.49 -9.34
CA SER A 500 -5.97 -12.70 -8.99
C SER A 500 -5.95 -11.28 -9.57
N ASN A 501 -4.83 -10.82 -10.15
CA ASN A 501 -4.63 -9.46 -10.65
C ASN A 501 -4.91 -8.37 -9.60
N LEU A 502 -4.63 -8.69 -8.32
CA LEU A 502 -4.81 -7.80 -7.17
C LEU A 502 -3.44 -7.39 -6.66
N PHE A 503 -3.02 -6.15 -6.86
CA PHE A 503 -1.69 -5.69 -6.47
C PHE A 503 -1.71 -4.96 -5.12
N CYS A 504 -0.83 -5.35 -4.20
CA CYS A 504 -0.53 -4.55 -3.01
C CYS A 504 0.53 -3.48 -3.32
N GLU A 505 0.64 -2.49 -2.45
CA GLU A 505 1.75 -1.54 -2.47
C GLU A 505 2.98 -2.21 -1.83
N PHE A 506 3.96 -2.59 -2.65
CA PHE A 506 5.26 -3.11 -2.20
C PHE A 506 6.20 -1.98 -1.79
N VAL A 507 6.09 -0.85 -2.50
CA VAL A 507 6.97 0.30 -2.35
C VAL A 507 6.16 1.57 -2.37
N LYS A 508 6.61 2.56 -1.61
CA LYS A 508 6.01 3.90 -1.59
C LYS A 508 5.87 4.43 -3.01
N ASN A 509 4.72 5.03 -3.32
CA ASN A 509 4.45 5.70 -4.59
C ASN A 509 4.37 4.73 -5.80
N GLN A 510 4.16 3.44 -5.57
CA GLN A 510 3.97 2.44 -6.64
C GLN A 510 2.79 2.77 -7.57
N ASN A 511 1.80 3.50 -7.07
CA ASN A 511 0.62 3.95 -7.81
C ASN A 511 0.91 4.84 -9.03
N TYR A 512 2.14 5.36 -9.18
CA TYR A 512 2.56 6.07 -10.40
C TYR A 512 2.94 5.14 -11.56
N LEU A 513 3.08 3.84 -11.31
CA LEU A 513 3.24 2.82 -12.34
C LEU A 513 1.86 2.30 -12.75
N ASN A 514 1.72 1.96 -14.03
CA ASN A 514 0.52 1.23 -14.47
C ASN A 514 0.60 -0.25 -14.03
N ASN A 515 -0.54 -0.94 -14.08
CA ASN A 515 -0.63 -2.35 -13.63
C ASN A 515 0.29 -3.29 -14.43
N ASP A 516 0.52 -3.02 -15.71
CA ASP A 516 1.40 -3.84 -16.56
C ASP A 516 2.88 -3.68 -16.18
N GLU A 517 3.29 -2.45 -15.85
CA GLU A 517 4.63 -2.14 -15.34
C GLU A 517 4.86 -2.82 -13.99
N ILE A 518 3.89 -2.74 -13.08
CA ILE A 518 3.94 -3.42 -11.78
C ILE A 518 4.05 -4.93 -11.99
N LYS A 519 3.15 -5.50 -12.78
CA LYS A 519 3.11 -6.94 -13.09
C LYS A 519 4.42 -7.42 -13.70
N LYS A 520 4.99 -6.68 -14.67
CA LYS A 520 6.28 -7.00 -15.31
C LYS A 520 7.40 -7.07 -14.27
N GLN A 521 7.51 -6.08 -13.37
CA GLN A 521 8.58 -6.06 -12.36
C GLN A 521 8.38 -7.13 -11.28
N VAL A 522 7.14 -7.38 -10.84
CA VAL A 522 6.84 -8.45 -9.88
C VAL A 522 7.16 -9.81 -10.49
N ILE A 523 6.85 -10.06 -11.76
CA ILE A 523 7.21 -11.31 -12.45
C ILE A 523 8.73 -11.46 -12.56
N ARG A 524 9.46 -10.40 -12.91
CA ARG A 524 10.93 -10.42 -12.92
C ARG A 524 11.48 -10.82 -11.56
N GLY A 525 11.04 -10.15 -10.49
CA GLY A 525 11.49 -10.45 -9.13
C GLY A 525 11.13 -11.87 -8.69
N LEU A 526 9.91 -12.33 -9.01
CA LEU A 526 9.44 -13.69 -8.71
C LEU A 526 10.32 -14.75 -9.38
N LEU A 527 10.54 -14.64 -10.70
CA LEU A 527 11.36 -15.60 -11.45
C LEU A 527 12.81 -15.61 -10.96
N THR A 528 13.38 -14.43 -10.67
CA THR A 528 14.73 -14.32 -10.12
C THR A 528 14.85 -14.96 -8.74
N ALA A 529 13.88 -14.73 -7.87
CA ALA A 529 13.89 -15.35 -6.56
C ALA A 529 13.75 -16.88 -6.66
N ILE A 530 12.85 -17.38 -7.50
CA ILE A 530 12.66 -18.83 -7.72
C ILE A 530 13.90 -19.48 -8.33
N SER A 531 14.62 -18.82 -9.24
CA SER A 531 15.88 -19.39 -9.75
C SER A 531 16.96 -19.53 -8.67
N ILE A 532 16.91 -18.69 -7.63
CA ILE A 532 17.84 -18.76 -6.49
C ILE A 532 17.38 -19.82 -5.49
N VAL A 533 16.13 -19.75 -5.02
CA VAL A 533 15.64 -20.66 -3.97
C VAL A 533 15.31 -22.05 -4.51
N GLY A 534 14.76 -22.14 -5.71
CA GLY A 534 14.17 -23.34 -6.29
C GLY A 534 12.78 -23.66 -5.72
N ILE A 535 11.89 -24.18 -6.57
CA ILE A 535 10.57 -24.68 -6.18
C ILE A 535 10.42 -26.17 -6.54
N ASP A 536 9.77 -26.94 -5.68
CA ASP A 536 9.55 -28.36 -5.95
C ASP A 536 8.62 -28.56 -7.15
N ILE A 537 9.06 -29.33 -8.14
CA ILE A 537 8.28 -29.54 -9.37
C ILE A 537 6.95 -30.25 -9.10
N ASN A 538 6.92 -31.21 -8.18
CA ASN A 538 5.72 -31.97 -7.86
C ASN A 538 4.71 -31.09 -7.10
N LEU A 539 5.21 -30.20 -6.22
CA LEU A 539 4.39 -29.14 -5.63
C LEU A 539 3.79 -28.20 -6.69
N VAL A 540 4.56 -27.82 -7.71
CA VAL A 540 4.08 -26.96 -8.80
C VAL A 540 2.98 -27.64 -9.63
N ILE A 541 3.11 -28.94 -9.89
CA ILE A 541 2.13 -29.73 -10.63
C ILE A 541 0.81 -29.82 -9.86
N GLU A 542 0.89 -30.14 -8.56
CA GLU A 542 -0.29 -30.34 -7.70
C GLU A 542 -1.01 -29.02 -7.35
N ASN A 543 -0.27 -27.93 -7.11
CA ASN A 543 -0.84 -26.68 -6.63
C ASN A 543 -1.29 -25.75 -7.77
N LYS A 544 -2.61 -25.52 -7.87
CA LYS A 544 -3.22 -24.67 -8.92
C LYS A 544 -2.75 -23.21 -8.92
N ASN A 545 -2.21 -22.70 -7.82
CA ASN A 545 -1.64 -21.35 -7.78
C ASN A 545 -0.28 -21.32 -8.51
N CYS A 546 0.48 -22.41 -8.46
CA CYS A 546 1.76 -22.55 -9.13
C CYS A 546 1.64 -22.71 -10.65
N HIS A 547 0.46 -23.06 -11.18
CA HIS A 547 0.23 -23.12 -12.63
C HIS A 547 0.49 -21.78 -13.32
N PHE A 548 0.35 -20.65 -12.60
CA PHE A 548 0.75 -19.33 -13.10
C PHE A 548 2.23 -19.28 -13.51
N LEU A 549 3.12 -19.92 -12.73
CA LEU A 549 4.56 -20.01 -13.06
C LEU A 549 4.76 -20.74 -14.39
N LEU A 550 4.10 -21.89 -14.55
CA LEU A 550 4.17 -22.68 -15.77
C LEU A 550 3.64 -21.89 -16.97
N GLU A 551 2.48 -21.25 -16.85
CA GLU A 551 1.90 -20.41 -17.90
C GLU A 551 2.80 -19.23 -18.26
N THR A 552 3.48 -18.63 -17.28
CA THR A 552 4.41 -17.52 -17.50
C THR A 552 5.66 -17.97 -18.28
N ILE A 553 6.18 -19.17 -18.00
CA ILE A 553 7.40 -19.69 -18.63
C ILE A 553 7.12 -20.37 -19.99
N LEU A 554 6.09 -21.21 -20.05
CA LEU A 554 5.80 -22.08 -21.19
C LEU A 554 4.67 -21.57 -22.10
N GLY A 555 3.83 -20.68 -21.59
CA GLY A 555 2.57 -20.31 -22.22
C GLY A 555 1.45 -21.36 -21.97
N PRO A 556 0.18 -20.95 -22.09
CA PRO A 556 -0.97 -21.75 -21.63
C PRO A 556 -1.14 -23.08 -22.37
N LYS A 557 -0.87 -23.10 -23.68
CA LYS A 557 -0.99 -24.32 -24.51
C LYS A 557 -0.02 -25.40 -24.07
N LYS A 558 1.23 -25.03 -23.77
CA LYS A 558 2.28 -25.99 -23.36
C LYS A 558 2.10 -26.41 -21.91
N THR A 559 1.74 -25.49 -21.01
CA THR A 559 1.37 -25.83 -19.63
C THR A 559 0.28 -26.90 -19.60
N SER A 560 -0.77 -26.74 -20.41
CA SER A 560 -1.85 -27.73 -20.50
C SER A 560 -1.38 -29.11 -20.96
N LYS A 561 -0.41 -29.17 -21.89
CA LYS A 561 0.19 -30.44 -22.34
C LYS A 561 1.06 -31.06 -21.25
N PHE A 562 1.86 -30.24 -20.57
CA PHE A 562 2.73 -30.69 -19.48
C PHE A 562 1.90 -31.27 -18.32
N LEU A 563 0.86 -30.58 -17.88
CA LEU A 563 -0.01 -31.06 -16.81
C LEU A 563 -0.77 -32.35 -17.18
N LYS A 564 -1.16 -32.53 -18.45
CA LYS A 564 -1.73 -33.80 -18.92
C LYS A 564 -0.72 -34.93 -18.85
N PHE A 565 0.50 -34.70 -19.31
CA PHE A 565 1.59 -35.67 -19.22
C PHE A 565 1.84 -36.09 -17.77
N THR A 566 1.91 -35.15 -16.83
CA THR A 566 2.15 -35.46 -15.42
C THR A 566 0.97 -36.18 -14.78
N ASN A 567 -0.27 -35.86 -15.16
CA ASN A 567 -1.45 -36.61 -14.70
C ASN A 567 -1.46 -38.07 -15.19
N GLU A 568 -0.90 -38.35 -16.36
CA GLU A 568 -0.83 -39.69 -16.94
C GLU A 568 0.37 -40.50 -16.41
N ASN A 569 1.51 -39.87 -16.18
CA ASN A 569 2.77 -40.53 -15.80
C ASN A 569 3.05 -40.46 -14.29
N GLY A 570 2.28 -39.66 -13.55
CA GLY A 570 2.41 -39.51 -12.11
C GLY A 570 3.58 -38.61 -11.70
N PHE A 571 4.20 -38.99 -10.59
CA PHE A 571 5.20 -38.22 -9.87
C PHE A 571 6.54 -38.14 -10.63
N ILE A 572 7.21 -36.97 -10.60
CA ILE A 572 8.53 -36.77 -11.23
C ILE A 572 9.63 -37.08 -10.21
N GLU A 573 10.32 -38.21 -10.41
CA GLU A 573 11.40 -38.69 -9.54
C GLU A 573 12.74 -38.00 -9.79
N LYS A 574 13.02 -37.63 -11.05
CA LYS A 574 14.27 -36.99 -11.48
C LYS A 574 14.00 -35.93 -12.55
N LEU A 575 14.77 -34.84 -12.54
CA LEU A 575 14.63 -33.79 -13.55
C LEU A 575 15.02 -34.27 -14.96
N SER A 576 15.99 -35.19 -15.09
CA SER A 576 16.43 -35.74 -16.37
C SER A 576 15.34 -36.47 -17.14
N VAL A 577 14.31 -37.00 -16.45
CA VAL A 577 13.16 -37.68 -17.07
C VAL A 577 12.43 -36.76 -18.05
N LEU A 578 12.41 -35.45 -17.77
CA LEU A 578 11.74 -34.47 -18.64
C LEU A 578 12.43 -34.34 -20.00
N ASP A 579 13.76 -34.49 -20.03
CA ASP A 579 14.56 -34.49 -21.26
C ASP A 579 14.48 -35.84 -21.98
N ASP A 580 14.61 -36.95 -21.24
CA ASP A 580 14.53 -38.32 -21.78
C ASP A 580 13.21 -38.60 -22.49
N LYS A 581 12.10 -38.10 -21.93
CA LYS A 581 10.75 -38.23 -22.50
C LYS A 581 10.47 -37.23 -23.61
N LYS A 582 11.40 -36.30 -23.91
CA LYS A 582 11.30 -35.25 -24.93
C LYS A 582 10.00 -34.43 -24.82
N ILE A 583 9.61 -34.13 -23.59
CA ILE A 583 8.44 -33.27 -23.31
C ILE A 583 8.73 -31.84 -23.77
N PHE A 584 9.97 -31.42 -23.53
CA PHE A 584 10.52 -30.13 -23.87
C PHE A 584 11.62 -30.33 -24.92
N ASN A 585 11.82 -29.33 -25.79
CA ASN A 585 13.05 -29.28 -26.58
C ASN A 585 14.25 -28.89 -25.70
N SER A 586 15.48 -28.98 -26.23
CA SER A 586 16.70 -28.74 -25.44
C SER A 586 16.77 -27.35 -24.82
N VAL A 587 16.31 -26.31 -25.52
CA VAL A 587 16.30 -24.93 -25.01
C VAL A 587 15.23 -24.75 -23.93
N GLU A 588 14.05 -25.31 -24.15
CA GLU A 588 12.95 -25.29 -23.17
C GLU A 588 13.31 -26.04 -21.89
N PHE A 589 13.89 -27.24 -22.01
CA PHE A 589 14.36 -28.02 -20.88
C PHE A 589 15.42 -27.24 -20.09
N LYS A 590 16.39 -26.64 -20.80
CA LYS A 590 17.42 -25.79 -20.20
C LYS A 590 16.83 -24.60 -19.44
N ASN A 591 15.86 -23.90 -20.02
CA ASN A 591 15.24 -22.74 -19.38
C ASN A 591 14.37 -23.12 -18.18
N ILE A 592 13.57 -24.19 -18.29
CA ILE A 592 12.61 -24.54 -17.23
C ILE A 592 13.28 -25.17 -16.01
N SER A 593 14.34 -25.95 -16.23
CA SER A 593 15.10 -26.63 -15.16
C SER A 593 15.84 -25.65 -14.24
N THR A 594 16.01 -24.41 -14.67
CA THR A 594 16.54 -23.32 -13.85
C THR A 594 15.70 -23.10 -12.58
N TYR A 595 14.37 -23.24 -12.68
CA TYR A 595 13.44 -22.91 -11.60
C TYR A 595 13.09 -24.10 -10.69
N PHE A 596 13.19 -25.32 -11.21
CA PHE A 596 12.69 -26.52 -10.54
C PHE A 596 13.75 -27.27 -9.76
N ARG A 597 13.31 -27.84 -8.65
CA ARG A 597 14.06 -28.77 -7.81
C ARG A 597 13.14 -29.93 -7.43
N ILE A 598 13.73 -30.96 -6.83
CA ILE A 598 13.00 -32.05 -6.19
C ILE A 598 13.46 -32.12 -4.74
N PHE A 599 12.55 -31.94 -3.79
CA PHE A 599 12.84 -32.02 -2.36
C PHE A 599 12.29 -33.33 -1.78
N PRO A 600 13.13 -34.36 -1.60
CA PRO A 600 12.68 -35.67 -1.15
C PRO A 600 11.92 -35.62 0.18
N ASP A 601 12.40 -34.79 1.12
CA ASP A 601 11.81 -34.59 2.44
C ASP A 601 10.35 -34.12 2.42
N LEU A 602 9.86 -33.57 1.30
CA LEU A 602 8.49 -33.08 1.16
C LEU A 602 7.48 -34.22 0.92
N HIS A 603 7.95 -35.41 0.54
CA HIS A 603 7.13 -36.52 0.05
C HIS A 603 7.27 -37.77 0.94
N GLU A 604 6.29 -38.69 0.89
CA GLU A 604 6.17 -39.84 1.80
C GLU A 604 7.20 -40.97 1.57
N PHE A 605 7.89 -40.97 0.43
CA PHE A 605 8.64 -42.14 -0.04
C PHE A 605 9.96 -42.40 0.70
N ASP A 606 10.30 -43.68 0.89
CA ASP A 606 11.54 -44.12 1.54
C ASP A 606 12.78 -43.67 0.73
N THR A 607 13.56 -42.77 1.32
CA THR A 607 14.40 -41.76 0.63
C THR A 607 15.74 -42.25 0.05
N GLU A 608 16.08 -43.54 0.16
CA GLU A 608 17.48 -43.95 -0.09
C GLU A 608 17.81 -44.31 -1.54
N ASN A 609 16.86 -44.70 -2.40
CA ASN A 609 17.16 -45.23 -3.75
C ASN A 609 16.42 -44.59 -4.93
N VAL A 610 15.47 -43.67 -4.72
CA VAL A 610 14.64 -43.11 -5.80
C VAL A 610 15.14 -41.73 -6.28
N TYR A 611 15.62 -40.89 -5.37
CA TYR A 611 15.98 -39.50 -5.67
C TYR A 611 17.47 -39.27 -5.80
N ASP A 612 17.84 -38.38 -6.72
CA ASP A 612 19.20 -37.86 -6.81
C ASP A 612 19.30 -36.57 -5.97
N ILE A 613 20.24 -36.52 -5.00
CA ILE A 613 20.45 -35.32 -4.18
C ILE A 613 20.81 -34.10 -5.05
N ILE A 614 21.44 -34.34 -6.20
CA ILE A 614 21.79 -33.27 -7.14
C ILE A 614 20.57 -32.47 -7.62
N ASP A 615 19.40 -33.10 -7.78
CA ASP A 615 18.14 -32.43 -8.19
C ASP A 615 17.54 -31.57 -7.07
N SER A 616 18.01 -31.74 -5.83
CA SER A 616 17.63 -30.91 -4.67
C SER A 616 18.54 -29.69 -4.50
N LEU A 617 19.72 -29.68 -5.13
CA LEU A 617 20.71 -28.60 -5.07
C LEU A 617 20.48 -27.58 -6.20
N SER A 618 21.09 -26.40 -6.09
CA SER A 618 21.04 -25.38 -7.15
C SER A 618 21.88 -25.67 -8.39
N ILE A 619 22.31 -26.93 -8.55
CA ILE A 619 23.09 -27.39 -9.70
C ILE A 619 22.12 -27.65 -10.86
N HIS A 620 22.35 -26.98 -11.98
CA HIS A 620 21.54 -27.18 -13.18
C HIS A 620 21.86 -28.53 -13.89
N PRO A 621 20.88 -29.24 -14.50
CA PRO A 621 21.10 -30.50 -15.21
C PRO A 621 22.22 -30.49 -16.26
N THR A 622 22.41 -29.38 -16.96
CA THR A 622 23.51 -29.22 -17.94
C THR A 622 24.91 -29.32 -17.30
N ASN A 623 25.00 -29.15 -15.98
CA ASN A 623 26.24 -29.09 -15.23
C ASN A 623 26.48 -30.35 -14.37
N TYR A 624 25.67 -31.40 -14.50
CA TYR A 624 25.80 -32.64 -13.72
C TYR A 624 27.13 -33.37 -13.96
N SER A 625 27.63 -33.31 -15.19
CA SER A 625 28.97 -33.84 -15.53
C SER A 625 30.09 -33.16 -14.72
N TYR A 626 29.98 -31.86 -14.47
CA TYR A 626 30.94 -31.13 -13.64
C TYR A 626 30.82 -31.48 -12.16
N ALA A 627 29.62 -31.80 -11.66
CA ALA A 627 29.46 -32.29 -10.30
C ALA A 627 30.16 -33.65 -10.09
N LYS A 628 30.11 -34.53 -11.10
CA LYS A 628 30.85 -35.79 -11.12
C LYS A 628 32.36 -35.56 -11.11
N ILE A 629 32.87 -34.68 -11.98
CA ILE A 629 34.30 -34.31 -12.02
C ILE A 629 34.75 -33.72 -10.67
N PHE A 630 33.93 -32.85 -10.07
CA PHE A 630 34.20 -32.24 -8.77
C PHE A 630 34.35 -33.30 -7.67
N CYS A 631 33.42 -34.25 -7.59
CA CYS A 631 33.49 -35.34 -6.61
C CYS A 631 34.71 -36.23 -6.83
N THR A 632 35.04 -36.60 -8.08
CA THR A 632 36.23 -37.37 -8.41
C THR A 632 37.51 -36.69 -7.91
N ASN A 633 37.61 -35.37 -8.12
CA ASN A 633 38.77 -34.58 -7.67
C ASN A 633 38.89 -34.51 -6.15
N LEU A 634 37.79 -34.30 -5.43
CA LEU A 634 37.79 -34.27 -3.97
C LEU A 634 38.14 -35.62 -3.36
N LEU A 635 37.61 -36.72 -3.91
CA LEU A 635 37.90 -38.08 -3.45
C LEU A 635 39.29 -38.59 -3.87
N LYS A 636 39.93 -37.93 -4.85
CA LYS A 636 41.20 -38.35 -5.47
C LYS A 636 41.10 -39.74 -6.13
N GLU A 637 39.93 -40.05 -6.69
CA GLU A 637 39.69 -41.27 -7.46
C GLU A 637 39.91 -41.01 -8.95
N GLN A 638 40.10 -42.07 -9.75
CA GLN A 638 40.26 -41.90 -11.21
C GLN A 638 38.92 -41.74 -11.92
N GLU A 639 37.90 -42.45 -11.46
CA GLU A 639 36.54 -42.43 -11.99
C GLU A 639 35.58 -42.87 -10.89
N ILE A 640 34.40 -42.26 -10.87
CA ILE A 640 33.29 -42.62 -9.97
C ILE A 640 32.05 -42.90 -10.81
N ASP A 641 31.16 -43.76 -10.33
CA ASP A 641 29.84 -43.93 -10.94
C ASP A 641 28.83 -42.91 -10.37
N ASP A 642 27.63 -42.90 -10.93
CA ASP A 642 26.61 -41.92 -10.53
C ASP A 642 26.13 -42.19 -9.10
N LYS A 643 26.09 -43.45 -8.66
CA LYS A 643 25.71 -43.81 -7.28
C LYS A 643 26.72 -43.28 -6.27
N GLN A 644 28.01 -43.46 -6.54
CA GLN A 644 29.10 -42.93 -5.73
C GLN A 644 29.11 -41.40 -5.72
N THR A 645 28.76 -40.77 -6.85
CA THR A 645 28.57 -39.31 -6.93
C THR A 645 27.47 -38.84 -5.97
N GLN A 646 26.30 -39.49 -5.97
CA GLN A 646 25.20 -39.14 -5.06
C GLN A 646 25.57 -39.31 -3.58
N ILE A 647 26.25 -40.40 -3.23
CA ILE A 647 26.73 -40.66 -1.85
C ILE A 647 27.71 -39.57 -1.41
N SER A 648 28.62 -39.17 -2.31
CA SER A 648 29.63 -38.14 -2.03
C SER A 648 28.98 -36.78 -1.83
N LEU A 649 28.04 -36.39 -2.70
CA LEU A 649 27.28 -35.16 -2.56
C LEU A 649 26.48 -35.12 -1.24
N LYS A 650 25.84 -36.23 -0.84
CA LYS A 650 25.17 -36.34 0.48
C LYS A 650 26.14 -36.04 1.61
N LYS A 651 27.32 -36.68 1.62
CA LYS A 651 28.37 -36.43 2.60
C LYS A 651 28.81 -34.97 2.62
N PHE A 652 29.01 -34.35 1.46
CA PHE A 652 29.49 -32.98 1.34
C PHE A 652 28.45 -31.91 1.73
N VAL A 653 27.16 -32.21 1.57
CA VAL A 653 26.08 -31.33 2.05
C VAL A 653 25.98 -31.37 3.59
N GLU A 654 26.24 -32.52 4.20
CA GLU A 654 26.25 -32.71 5.66
C GLU A 654 27.51 -32.12 6.32
N ASP A 655 28.70 -32.37 5.76
CA ASP A 655 29.98 -31.80 6.19
C ASP A 655 30.63 -30.99 5.05
N LYS A 656 30.46 -29.68 5.14
CA LYS A 656 30.87 -28.71 4.11
C LYS A 656 32.34 -28.33 4.16
N LYS A 657 33.10 -28.82 5.14
CA LYS A 657 34.47 -28.33 5.38
C LYS A 657 35.40 -28.57 4.19
N GLU A 658 35.40 -29.79 3.64
CA GLU A 658 36.25 -30.15 2.50
C GLU A 658 35.89 -29.34 1.24
N VAL A 659 34.60 -29.07 1.03
CA VAL A 659 34.11 -28.24 -0.09
C VAL A 659 34.52 -26.78 0.07
N LEU A 660 34.40 -26.23 1.28
CA LEU A 660 34.79 -24.85 1.57
C LEU A 660 36.30 -24.64 1.38
N ASP A 661 37.13 -25.54 1.92
CA ASP A 661 38.58 -25.47 1.78
C ASP A 661 38.98 -25.53 0.30
N TRP A 662 38.31 -26.38 -0.50
CA TRP A 662 38.54 -26.45 -1.94
C TRP A 662 38.10 -25.18 -2.67
N GLY A 663 36.90 -24.67 -2.38
CA GLY A 663 36.32 -23.48 -2.99
C GLY A 663 37.20 -22.24 -2.79
N LEU A 664 37.66 -22.01 -1.54
CA LEU A 664 38.56 -20.91 -1.18
C LEU A 664 39.89 -20.96 -1.95
N ALA A 665 40.41 -22.15 -2.24
CA ALA A 665 41.63 -22.31 -3.01
C ALA A 665 41.46 -21.98 -4.51
N HIS A 666 40.22 -21.94 -5.03
CA HIS A 666 39.92 -21.84 -6.46
C HIS A 666 39.04 -20.64 -6.87
N VAL A 667 38.84 -19.67 -5.96
CA VAL A 667 38.02 -18.45 -6.19
C VAL A 667 38.43 -17.66 -7.44
N ASN A 668 39.73 -17.61 -7.76
CA ASN A 668 40.28 -16.81 -8.86
C ASN A 668 40.65 -17.64 -10.10
N THR A 669 39.93 -18.74 -10.36
CA THR A 669 40.24 -19.62 -11.49
C THR A 669 39.68 -19.10 -12.82
N ASP A 670 40.52 -19.15 -13.86
CA ASP A 670 40.16 -18.65 -15.20
C ASP A 670 39.81 -19.74 -16.21
N ASP A 671 40.18 -20.99 -15.96
CA ASP A 671 39.78 -22.13 -16.78
C ASP A 671 38.28 -22.46 -16.59
N THR A 672 37.62 -22.83 -17.69
CA THR A 672 36.18 -23.13 -17.72
C THR A 672 35.81 -24.29 -16.81
N THR A 673 36.65 -25.31 -16.70
CA THR A 673 36.40 -26.50 -15.87
C THR A 673 36.51 -26.16 -14.38
N SER A 674 37.52 -25.38 -13.99
CA SER A 674 37.68 -24.90 -12.62
C SER A 674 36.56 -23.95 -12.21
N ARG A 675 36.10 -23.07 -13.12
CA ARG A 675 34.91 -22.23 -12.88
C ARG A 675 33.65 -23.07 -12.70
N ALA A 676 33.47 -24.10 -13.51
CA ALA A 676 32.36 -25.05 -13.36
C ALA A 676 32.39 -25.71 -11.98
N MET A 677 33.54 -26.23 -11.56
CA MET A 677 33.71 -26.87 -10.25
C MET A 677 33.53 -25.90 -9.09
N PHE A 678 33.99 -24.64 -9.22
CA PHE A 678 33.72 -23.59 -8.25
C PHE A 678 32.22 -23.32 -8.11
N TYR A 679 31.50 -23.20 -9.24
CA TYR A 679 30.03 -23.10 -9.24
C TYR A 679 29.35 -24.29 -8.52
N ILE A 680 29.81 -25.53 -8.77
CA ILE A 680 29.31 -26.71 -8.05
C ILE A 680 29.55 -26.56 -6.54
N SER A 681 30.74 -26.11 -6.13
CA SER A 681 31.07 -25.93 -4.72
C SER A 681 30.14 -24.91 -4.04
N GLU A 682 29.85 -23.77 -4.69
CA GLU A 682 28.92 -22.75 -4.17
C GLU A 682 27.51 -23.32 -3.99
N CYS A 683 27.02 -24.09 -4.97
CA CYS A 683 25.71 -24.73 -4.90
C CYS A 683 25.59 -25.74 -3.73
N ILE A 684 26.70 -26.36 -3.31
CA ILE A 684 26.75 -27.26 -2.14
C ILE A 684 26.85 -26.45 -0.83
N LEU A 685 27.55 -25.33 -0.84
CA LEU A 685 27.75 -24.48 0.34
C LEU A 685 26.50 -23.70 0.74
N GLU A 686 25.69 -23.24 -0.22
CA GLU A 686 24.47 -22.46 0.00
C GLU A 686 23.17 -23.19 -0.44
N PRO A 687 22.85 -24.39 0.08
CA PRO A 687 21.71 -25.17 -0.41
C PRO A 687 20.36 -24.70 0.15
N LYS A 688 20.36 -23.85 1.19
CA LYS A 688 19.15 -23.51 1.96
C LYS A 688 18.90 -22.01 1.99
N ARG A 689 17.63 -21.64 1.85
CA ARG A 689 17.16 -20.27 2.07
C ARG A 689 17.50 -19.81 3.50
N PRO A 690 17.83 -18.52 3.71
CA PRO A 690 17.84 -17.92 5.03
C PRO A 690 16.53 -18.20 5.76
N ILE A 691 16.60 -18.46 7.07
CA ILE A 691 15.42 -18.80 7.87
C ILE A 691 14.74 -17.49 8.28
N PHE A 692 13.48 -17.33 7.88
CA PHE A 692 12.66 -16.20 8.32
C PHE A 692 12.31 -16.29 9.81
N GLU A 693 12.81 -15.34 10.60
CA GLU A 693 12.54 -15.24 12.05
C GLU A 693 11.36 -14.33 12.39
N GLY A 694 10.65 -13.82 11.39
CA GLY A 694 9.55 -12.88 11.53
C GLY A 694 9.86 -11.48 11.02
N SER A 695 8.81 -10.73 10.72
CA SER A 695 8.90 -9.35 10.28
C SER A 695 9.34 -8.44 11.44
N PRO A 696 10.22 -7.46 11.20
CA PRO A 696 10.60 -6.48 12.21
C PRO A 696 9.40 -5.71 12.77
N ASP A 697 9.43 -5.39 14.05
CA ASP A 697 8.34 -4.65 14.72
C ASP A 697 8.04 -3.29 14.05
N ILE A 698 9.05 -2.60 13.51
CA ILE A 698 8.85 -1.35 12.76
C ILE A 698 8.06 -1.58 11.46
N LEU A 699 8.29 -2.70 10.78
CA LEU A 699 7.60 -3.03 9.54
C LEU A 699 6.13 -3.36 9.83
N ILE A 700 5.88 -4.15 10.88
CA ILE A 700 4.52 -4.41 11.37
C ILE A 700 3.82 -3.13 11.81
N PHE A 701 4.52 -2.24 12.51
CA PHE A 701 3.97 -0.95 12.94
C PHE A 701 3.58 -0.08 11.73
N ASN A 702 4.43 0.00 10.72
CA ASN A 702 4.15 0.75 9.48
C ASN A 702 2.97 0.15 8.70
N ASN A 703 2.83 -1.19 8.68
CA ASN A 703 1.67 -1.88 8.09
C ASN A 703 0.35 -1.48 8.79
N LEU A 704 0.37 -1.40 10.13
CA LEU A 704 -0.80 -0.99 10.92
C LEU A 704 -1.10 0.51 10.81
N PHE A 705 -0.07 1.35 10.78
CA PHE A 705 -0.18 2.80 10.83
C PHE A 705 0.66 3.49 9.74
N PRO A 706 0.32 3.36 8.44
CA PRO A 706 1.16 3.85 7.33
C PRO A 706 1.34 5.37 7.31
N LEU A 707 0.49 6.14 8.01
CA LEU A 707 0.54 7.60 8.11
C LEU A 707 0.71 8.09 9.56
N TYR A 708 1.40 7.31 10.40
CA TYR A 708 1.58 7.59 11.83
C TYR A 708 2.22 8.97 12.10
N GLU A 709 3.06 9.48 11.21
CA GLU A 709 3.70 10.80 11.33
C GLU A 709 2.65 11.92 11.49
N ARG A 710 1.47 11.77 10.87
CA ARG A 710 0.36 12.74 10.98
C ARG A 710 -0.32 12.69 12.34
N LEU A 711 -0.04 11.69 13.17
CA LEU A 711 -0.59 11.51 14.52
C LEU A 711 0.35 12.07 15.59
N ILE A 712 1.65 12.14 15.31
CA ILE A 712 2.65 12.69 16.23
C ILE A 712 2.32 14.15 16.56
N ASN A 713 2.50 14.53 17.82
CA ASN A 713 2.17 15.83 18.40
C ASN A 713 0.69 16.22 18.42
N LYS A 714 -0.23 15.35 17.99
CA LYS A 714 -1.68 15.59 18.10
C LYS A 714 -2.23 15.09 19.43
N ILE A 715 -3.32 15.72 19.86
CA ILE A 715 -4.04 15.40 21.08
C ILE A 715 -5.29 14.61 20.71
N PHE A 716 -5.50 13.51 21.41
CA PHE A 716 -6.67 12.65 21.25
C PHE A 716 -7.32 12.41 22.61
N GLU A 717 -8.63 12.22 22.63
CA GLU A 717 -9.33 11.72 23.79
C GLU A 717 -9.44 10.20 23.70
N GLY A 718 -9.17 9.50 24.80
CA GLY A 718 -9.24 8.05 24.84
C GLY A 718 -9.59 7.51 26.21
N ARG A 719 -9.97 6.22 26.23
CA ARG A 719 -10.36 5.51 27.44
C ARG A 719 -9.17 4.80 28.05
N VAL A 720 -8.93 4.98 29.34
CA VAL A 720 -7.90 4.25 30.08
C VAL A 720 -8.29 2.76 30.16
N VAL A 721 -7.45 1.89 29.62
CA VAL A 721 -7.65 0.42 29.63
C VAL A 721 -6.87 -0.23 30.77
N LYS A 722 -5.67 0.28 31.06
CA LYS A 722 -4.80 -0.27 32.11
C LYS A 722 -4.07 0.84 32.83
N VAL A 723 -3.90 0.68 34.15
CA VAL A 723 -3.14 1.60 35.00
C VAL A 723 -2.02 0.79 35.65
N GLY A 724 -0.78 1.19 35.41
CA GLY A 724 0.41 0.69 36.12
C GLY A 724 0.85 1.68 37.20
N ASP A 725 2.00 1.46 37.82
CA ASP A 725 2.45 2.32 38.92
C ASP A 725 2.84 3.74 38.45
N ALA A 726 3.57 3.83 37.34
CA ALA A 726 4.05 5.10 36.76
C ALA A 726 3.45 5.42 35.37
N PHE A 727 2.58 4.56 34.84
CA PHE A 727 2.01 4.71 33.51
C PHE A 727 0.53 4.34 33.47
N CYS A 728 -0.14 4.74 32.40
CA CYS A 728 -1.45 4.25 32.01
C CYS A 728 -1.47 3.96 30.50
N ILE A 729 -2.28 2.99 30.10
CA ILE A 729 -2.52 2.66 28.70
C ILE A 729 -3.90 3.19 28.34
N ILE A 730 -3.95 4.05 27.33
CA ILE A 730 -5.16 4.71 26.85
C ILE A 730 -5.48 4.15 25.46
N SER A 731 -6.66 3.57 25.30
CA SER A 731 -7.17 3.18 23.98
C SER A 731 -7.84 4.39 23.34
N VAL A 732 -7.37 4.73 22.15
CA VAL A 732 -7.89 5.82 21.33
C VAL A 732 -8.53 5.19 20.10
N VAL A 733 -9.82 5.49 19.93
CA VAL A 733 -10.60 5.08 18.77
C VAL A 733 -10.99 6.34 18.02
N THR A 734 -10.55 6.45 16.78
CA THR A 734 -10.97 7.49 15.83
C THR A 734 -11.77 6.85 14.70
N GLU A 735 -12.34 7.67 13.80
CA GLU A 735 -13.08 7.17 12.64
C GLU A 735 -12.27 6.17 11.80
N ASN A 736 -10.94 6.37 11.72
CA ASN A 736 -10.07 5.62 10.82
C ASN A 736 -9.03 4.75 11.53
N ASN A 737 -8.75 4.98 12.82
CA ASN A 737 -7.67 4.29 13.52
C ASN A 737 -8.10 3.84 14.91
N ASN A 738 -7.64 2.65 15.32
CA ASN A 738 -7.72 2.17 16.68
C ASN A 738 -6.31 1.86 17.18
N PHE A 739 -5.85 2.55 18.21
CA PHE A 739 -4.49 2.41 18.73
C PHE A 739 -4.45 2.61 20.24
N SER A 740 -3.37 2.12 20.84
CA SER A 740 -3.10 2.35 22.26
C SER A 740 -1.97 3.37 22.43
N VAL A 741 -2.07 4.18 23.47
CA VAL A 741 -1.07 5.16 23.87
C VAL A 741 -0.59 4.84 25.28
N PHE A 742 0.70 4.60 25.42
CA PHE A 742 1.39 4.46 26.69
C PHE A 742 1.75 5.84 27.22
N ALA A 743 1.00 6.30 28.22
CA ALA A 743 1.16 7.61 28.81
C ALA A 743 1.74 7.55 30.23
N SER A 744 2.74 8.38 30.50
CA SER A 744 3.23 8.59 31.87
C SER A 744 2.15 9.26 32.73
N LYS A 745 1.99 8.80 33.98
CA LYS A 745 1.03 9.41 34.92
C LYS A 745 1.76 10.03 36.11
N SER A 746 1.40 11.26 36.44
CA SER A 746 1.84 11.97 37.65
C SER A 746 0.74 12.01 38.73
N ASN A 747 -0.52 11.85 38.32
CA ASN A 747 -1.70 11.87 39.20
C ASN A 747 -2.39 10.50 39.22
N GLU A 748 -3.32 10.30 40.17
CA GLU A 748 -4.17 9.10 40.17
C GLU A 748 -5.08 9.08 38.94
N VAL A 749 -5.00 7.99 38.19
CA VAL A 749 -5.77 7.71 36.98
C VAL A 749 -6.50 6.39 37.19
N PHE A 750 -7.75 6.29 36.78
CA PHE A 750 -8.57 5.09 36.96
C PHE A 750 -8.85 4.39 35.64
N VAL A 751 -9.00 3.07 35.70
CA VAL A 751 -9.47 2.28 34.54
C VAL A 751 -10.86 2.77 34.13
N ASN A 752 -11.11 2.82 32.82
CA ASN A 752 -12.32 3.36 32.17
C ASN A 752 -12.51 4.88 32.26
N GLN A 753 -11.57 5.63 32.84
CA GLN A 753 -11.58 7.08 32.77
C GLN A 753 -11.25 7.56 31.35
N PHE A 754 -11.91 8.61 30.88
CA PHE A 754 -11.55 9.30 29.64
C PHE A 754 -10.54 10.40 29.91
N LEU A 755 -9.45 10.43 29.14
CA LEU A 755 -8.37 11.40 29.27
C LEU A 755 -7.91 11.89 27.89
N LYS A 756 -7.49 13.16 27.83
CA LYS A 756 -6.80 13.71 26.66
C LYS A 756 -5.32 13.34 26.75
N VAL A 757 -4.78 12.78 25.67
CA VAL A 757 -3.39 12.35 25.55
C VAL A 757 -2.76 12.97 24.30
N LYS A 758 -1.56 13.51 24.45
CA LYS A 758 -0.74 13.97 23.33
C LYS A 758 0.21 12.86 22.92
N ILE A 759 0.18 12.48 21.64
CA ILE A 759 1.14 11.52 21.09
C ILE A 759 2.48 12.24 20.91
N GLU A 760 3.56 11.66 21.43
CA GLU A 760 4.91 12.23 21.37
C GLU A 760 5.79 11.43 20.42
N ASP A 761 5.69 10.10 20.45
CA ASP A 761 6.56 9.21 19.70
C ASP A 761 5.86 7.86 19.45
N ILE A 762 6.47 7.01 18.61
CA ILE A 762 6.03 5.64 18.36
C ILE A 762 6.69 4.66 19.33
N ASN A 763 6.03 3.53 19.58
CA ASN A 763 6.59 2.41 20.34
C ASN A 763 6.37 1.11 19.56
N CYS A 764 7.27 0.84 18.63
CA CYS A 764 7.20 -0.34 17.75
C CYS A 764 7.18 -1.66 18.54
N SER A 765 7.94 -1.76 19.65
CA SER A 765 8.04 -3.00 20.43
C SER A 765 6.72 -3.50 20.99
N THR A 766 5.76 -2.61 21.21
CA THR A 766 4.41 -2.93 21.72
C THR A 766 3.32 -2.65 20.68
N LEU A 767 3.70 -2.28 19.46
CA LEU A 767 2.81 -1.80 18.41
C LEU A 767 1.86 -0.69 18.88
N SER A 768 2.38 0.23 19.68
CA SER A 768 1.61 1.31 20.32
C SER A 768 2.31 2.66 20.16
N PHE A 769 1.70 3.73 20.68
CA PHE A 769 2.28 5.07 20.74
C PHE A 769 2.76 5.40 22.14
N LYS A 770 3.74 6.28 22.27
CA LYS A 770 4.15 6.90 23.52
C LYS A 770 3.58 8.32 23.60
N GLY A 771 3.07 8.71 24.75
CA GLY A 771 2.48 10.04 24.91
C GLY A 771 2.48 10.56 26.35
N SER A 772 1.91 11.75 26.51
CA SER A 772 1.72 12.41 27.81
C SER A 772 0.27 12.87 28.00
N LEU A 773 -0.18 12.87 29.25
CA LEU A 773 -1.51 13.36 29.61
C LEU A 773 -1.59 14.87 29.39
N PHE A 774 -2.58 15.31 28.61
CA PHE A 774 -2.80 16.73 28.34
C PHE A 774 -3.75 17.32 29.38
N VAL A 775 -3.32 18.40 30.04
CA VAL A 775 -4.12 19.16 31.00
C VAL A 775 -4.25 20.60 30.48
N GLU A 776 -5.48 21.05 30.23
CA GLU A 776 -5.74 22.44 29.81
C GLU A 776 -5.41 23.43 30.94
N GLU A 777 -4.52 24.40 30.67
CA GLU A 777 -4.18 25.46 31.62
C GLU A 777 -5.32 26.47 31.75
N ILE A 778 -6.05 26.45 32.87
CA ILE A 778 -7.04 27.47 33.24
C ILE A 778 -6.30 28.71 33.77
N LYS A 779 -6.42 29.87 33.10
CA LYS A 779 -5.89 31.15 33.58
C LYS A 779 -6.50 31.53 34.93
N LYS A 780 -5.66 31.73 35.96
CA LYS A 780 -6.07 32.11 37.32
C LYS A 780 -6.56 33.55 37.39
N VAL A 781 -7.72 33.76 38.04
CA VAL A 781 -8.30 35.07 38.37
C VAL A 781 -7.73 35.58 39.71
N GLU A 782 -7.26 36.83 39.78
CA GLU A 782 -6.59 37.42 40.96
C GLU A 782 -7.53 37.97 42.06
N ARG A 783 -8.84 38.11 41.80
CA ARG A 783 -9.85 38.48 42.82
C ARG A 783 -11.08 37.59 42.71
N LEU A 784 -11.36 36.83 43.76
CA LEU A 784 -12.43 35.83 43.80
C LEU A 784 -13.71 36.46 44.39
N LYS A 785 -14.74 36.65 43.56
CA LYS A 785 -16.00 37.31 43.92
C LYS A 785 -16.88 36.46 44.84
N PHE A 786 -16.74 35.13 44.81
CA PHE A 786 -17.50 34.23 45.68
C PHE A 786 -17.30 34.46 47.20
N ILE A 787 -16.23 35.15 47.60
CA ILE A 787 -15.93 35.46 49.01
C ILE A 787 -16.95 36.45 49.59
N GLU A 788 -17.59 37.27 48.76
CA GLU A 788 -18.59 38.25 49.16
C GLU A 788 -19.99 37.65 49.38
N HIS A 789 -20.17 36.35 49.09
CA HIS A 789 -21.46 35.67 49.18
C HIS A 789 -21.94 35.51 50.63
N SER A 790 -23.24 35.67 50.90
CA SER A 790 -23.82 35.63 52.26
C SER A 790 -23.61 34.29 53.00
N LEU A 791 -23.60 33.18 52.25
CA LEU A 791 -23.32 31.83 52.73
C LEU A 791 -21.82 31.49 52.80
N PHE A 792 -20.93 32.42 52.45
CA PHE A 792 -19.50 32.22 52.54
C PHE A 792 -19.05 32.25 54.00
N LYS A 793 -18.27 31.24 54.41
CA LYS A 793 -17.42 31.31 55.60
C LYS A 793 -16.04 30.77 55.27
N ASN A 794 -15.03 31.43 55.83
CA ASN A 794 -13.66 30.97 55.69
C ASN A 794 -13.36 29.85 56.69
N LEU A 795 -13.81 28.64 56.38
CA LEU A 795 -13.61 27.42 57.16
C LEU A 795 -12.91 26.36 56.31
N ASN A 796 -12.12 25.48 56.92
CA ASN A 796 -11.63 24.28 56.23
C ASN A 796 -12.72 23.20 56.11
N ALA A 797 -12.45 22.09 55.42
CA ALA A 797 -13.45 21.04 55.17
C ALA A 797 -14.03 20.45 56.48
N LYS A 798 -13.17 20.10 57.44
CA LYS A 798 -13.59 19.49 58.72
C LYS A 798 -14.36 20.48 59.61
N GLU A 799 -13.95 21.74 59.62
CA GLU A 799 -14.66 22.82 60.32
C GLU A 799 -16.02 23.10 59.69
N ALA A 800 -16.12 23.05 58.36
CA ALA A 800 -17.37 23.23 57.65
C ALA A 800 -18.37 22.10 57.95
N GLU A 801 -17.92 20.84 57.98
CA GLU A 801 -18.77 19.70 58.37
C GLU A 801 -19.28 19.85 59.80
N LYS A 802 -18.40 20.14 60.76
CA LYS A 802 -18.80 20.41 62.16
C LYS A 802 -19.78 21.57 62.26
N TYR A 803 -19.51 22.66 61.55
CA TYR A 803 -20.38 23.83 61.52
C TYR A 803 -21.79 23.50 60.98
N LEU A 804 -21.88 22.68 59.92
CA LEU A 804 -23.17 22.22 59.39
C LEU A 804 -23.93 21.32 60.37
N ILE A 805 -23.22 20.53 61.17
CA ILE A 805 -23.83 19.70 62.23
C ILE A 805 -24.35 20.57 63.36
N ASP A 806 -23.49 21.42 63.93
CA ASP A 806 -23.76 22.21 65.13
C ASP A 806 -24.88 23.24 64.90
N GLU A 807 -24.84 23.93 63.76
CA GLU A 807 -25.77 25.01 63.44
C GLU A 807 -27.00 24.55 62.66
N LYS A 808 -27.11 23.24 62.39
CA LYS A 808 -28.21 22.62 61.64
C LYS A 808 -28.52 23.30 60.30
N LYS A 809 -27.48 23.80 59.61
CA LYS A 809 -27.61 24.41 58.28
C LYS A 809 -27.42 23.35 57.18
N PRO A 810 -28.12 23.46 56.04
CA PRO A 810 -28.05 22.45 54.97
C PRO A 810 -26.77 22.58 54.11
N LEU A 811 -26.23 23.79 53.95
CA LEU A 811 -25.05 24.04 53.12
C LEU A 811 -24.25 25.27 53.57
N ILE A 812 -23.01 25.34 53.10
CA ILE A 812 -22.08 26.46 53.30
C ILE A 812 -21.16 26.61 52.08
N ILE A 813 -20.77 27.83 51.74
CA ILE A 813 -19.73 28.10 50.75
C ILE A 813 -18.43 28.39 51.47
N ARG A 814 -17.34 27.78 51.05
CA ARG A 814 -16.00 28.03 51.62
C ARG A 814 -14.96 28.16 50.53
N LYS A 815 -13.82 28.75 50.86
CA LYS A 815 -12.65 28.72 49.98
C LYS A 815 -12.02 27.32 50.01
N SER A 816 -11.53 26.85 48.86
CA SER A 816 -10.72 25.63 48.83
C SER A 816 -9.38 25.85 49.54
N SER A 817 -8.92 24.84 50.29
CA SER A 817 -7.55 24.80 50.81
C SER A 817 -6.53 24.42 49.75
N ARG A 818 -6.97 23.91 48.59
CA ARG A 818 -6.12 23.41 47.50
C ARG A 818 -6.04 24.35 46.30
N GLY A 819 -6.70 25.50 46.34
CA GLY A 819 -6.70 26.43 45.21
C GLY A 819 -7.60 27.64 45.40
N ASN A 820 -7.61 28.50 44.38
CA ASN A 820 -8.42 29.73 44.33
C ASN A 820 -9.77 29.48 43.66
N TYR A 821 -10.58 28.60 44.26
CA TYR A 821 -11.94 28.30 43.81
C TYR A 821 -12.88 28.09 45.00
N ALA A 822 -14.18 28.20 44.75
CA ALA A 822 -15.21 28.01 45.76
C ALA A 822 -15.49 26.53 45.95
N VAL A 823 -15.86 26.15 47.18
CA VAL A 823 -16.36 24.82 47.49
C VAL A 823 -17.69 24.95 48.21
N ILE A 824 -18.75 24.44 47.59
CA ILE A 824 -20.05 24.31 48.22
C ILE A 824 -20.04 23.01 49.02
N THR A 825 -20.07 23.11 50.35
CA THR A 825 -20.17 21.95 51.23
C THR A 825 -21.62 21.82 51.68
N LEU A 826 -22.25 20.68 51.38
CA LEU A 826 -23.65 20.42 51.69
C LEU A 826 -23.81 19.11 52.45
N LYS A 827 -24.77 19.08 53.37
CA LYS A 827 -25.14 17.91 54.17
C LYS A 827 -26.31 17.20 53.51
N ILE A 828 -26.10 15.96 53.06
CA ILE A 828 -27.12 15.18 52.37
C ILE A 828 -27.93 14.35 53.35
N PHE A 829 -27.23 13.58 54.18
CA PHE A 829 -27.85 12.66 55.11
C PHE A 829 -26.92 12.38 56.30
N LYS A 830 -27.42 12.54 57.54
CA LYS A 830 -26.64 12.33 58.78
C LYS A 830 -25.20 12.88 58.67
N ASP A 831 -24.19 12.01 58.66
CA ASP A 831 -22.77 12.40 58.59
C ASP A 831 -22.18 12.34 57.17
N VAL A 832 -23.03 12.36 56.13
CA VAL A 832 -22.62 12.33 54.72
C VAL A 832 -22.65 13.76 54.15
N PHE A 833 -21.45 14.27 53.86
CA PHE A 833 -21.23 15.61 53.31
C PHE A 833 -20.66 15.52 51.90
N ILE A 834 -21.21 16.32 50.98
CA ILE A 834 -20.66 16.50 49.64
C ILE A 834 -19.88 17.81 49.61
N HIS A 835 -18.73 17.81 48.94
CA HIS A 835 -17.96 19.01 48.63
C HIS A 835 -17.89 19.22 47.12
N LEU A 836 -18.64 20.20 46.61
CA LEU A 836 -18.70 20.51 45.19
C LEU A 836 -17.72 21.65 44.87
N ARG A 837 -16.80 21.40 43.94
CA ARG A 837 -15.89 22.42 43.41
C ARG A 837 -16.63 23.31 42.42
N VAL A 838 -16.54 24.61 42.62
CA VAL A 838 -17.07 25.63 41.71
C VAL A 838 -15.93 26.55 41.30
N ASP A 839 -15.58 26.54 40.02
CA ASP A 839 -14.54 27.40 39.47
C ASP A 839 -15.13 28.75 39.05
N GLU A 840 -14.44 29.85 39.37
CA GLU A 840 -14.82 31.20 38.96
C GLU A 840 -13.97 31.60 37.76
N ILE A 841 -14.60 31.93 36.64
CA ILE A 841 -13.93 32.34 35.39
C ILE A 841 -14.38 33.74 34.99
N ILE A 842 -13.48 34.49 34.34
CA ILE A 842 -13.80 35.80 33.74
C ILE A 842 -13.79 35.64 32.23
N GLU A 843 -14.93 35.90 31.60
CA GLU A 843 -15.07 35.98 30.15
C GLU A 843 -15.77 37.29 29.79
N ASN A 844 -15.24 38.05 28.82
CA ASN A 844 -15.82 39.32 28.36
C ASN A 844 -16.14 40.31 29.51
N ASN A 845 -15.26 40.42 30.51
CA ASN A 845 -15.43 41.24 31.71
C ASN A 845 -16.66 40.88 32.58
N LYS A 846 -17.30 39.73 32.37
CA LYS A 846 -18.33 39.16 33.24
C LYS A 846 -17.78 37.92 33.95
N ILE A 847 -18.13 37.75 35.22
CA ILE A 847 -17.75 36.58 36.01
C ILE A 847 -18.80 35.50 35.79
N PHE A 848 -18.35 34.28 35.58
CA PHE A 848 -19.19 33.09 35.50
C PHE A 848 -18.66 32.01 36.43
N TYR A 849 -19.55 31.13 36.86
CA TYR A 849 -19.23 30.01 37.74
C TYR A 849 -19.40 28.69 36.99
N ILE A 850 -18.40 27.81 37.08
CA ILE A 850 -18.43 26.50 36.45
C ILE A 850 -18.59 25.43 37.53
N LEU A 851 -19.64 24.62 37.41
CA LEU A 851 -19.86 23.42 38.21
C LEU A 851 -20.09 22.24 37.26
N LEU A 852 -19.27 21.19 37.38
CA LEU A 852 -19.37 19.97 36.53
C LEU A 852 -19.42 20.27 35.02
N GLY A 853 -18.67 21.27 34.56
CA GLY A 853 -18.61 21.67 33.15
C GLY A 853 -19.77 22.56 32.67
N LYS A 854 -20.83 22.74 33.48
CA LYS A 854 -21.90 23.71 33.20
C LYS A 854 -21.52 25.10 33.69
N LYS A 855 -21.91 26.12 32.91
CA LYS A 855 -21.62 27.53 33.16
C LYS A 855 -22.86 28.24 33.70
N TYR A 856 -22.69 28.99 34.78
CA TYR A 856 -23.73 29.72 35.51
C TYR A 856 -23.35 31.19 35.63
N ASP A 857 -24.35 32.09 35.61
CA ASP A 857 -24.14 33.53 35.72
C ASP A 857 -23.90 33.96 37.17
N GLU A 858 -24.57 33.29 38.12
CA GLU A 858 -24.50 33.62 39.55
C GLU A 858 -24.40 32.36 40.42
N LEU A 859 -23.78 32.48 41.60
CA LEU A 859 -23.74 31.38 42.56
C LEU A 859 -25.12 31.00 43.07
N ASP A 860 -26.02 31.98 43.26
CA ASP A 860 -27.40 31.75 43.71
C ASP A 860 -28.21 30.94 42.69
N GLU A 861 -27.85 31.02 41.40
CA GLU A 861 -28.42 30.17 40.35
C GLU A 861 -28.07 28.69 40.63
N ILE A 862 -26.80 28.38 40.92
CA ILE A 862 -26.36 27.03 41.30
C ILE A 862 -27.09 26.54 42.57
N LEU A 863 -27.27 27.42 43.56
CA LEU A 863 -27.95 27.07 44.81
C LEU A 863 -29.44 26.76 44.59
N SER A 864 -30.12 27.57 43.78
CA SER A 864 -31.57 27.47 43.54
C SER A 864 -31.97 26.40 42.53
N THR A 865 -31.06 26.04 41.62
CA THR A 865 -31.26 24.98 40.62
C THR A 865 -30.61 23.67 41.08
N PHE A 866 -29.30 23.53 40.92
CA PHE A 866 -28.56 22.30 41.14
C PHE A 866 -28.64 21.80 42.58
N ILE A 867 -28.33 22.64 43.57
CA ILE A 867 -28.30 22.19 44.98
C ILE A 867 -29.69 21.89 45.50
N LYS A 868 -30.69 22.70 45.14
CA LYS A 868 -32.08 22.47 45.54
C LYS A 868 -32.60 21.13 45.00
N SER A 869 -32.38 20.83 43.72
CA SER A 869 -32.78 19.56 43.12
C SER A 869 -32.03 18.38 43.73
N LEU A 870 -30.73 18.52 43.98
CA LEU A 870 -29.92 17.47 44.61
C LEU A 870 -30.46 17.13 46.02
N LEU A 871 -30.76 18.16 46.85
CA LEU A 871 -31.35 17.95 48.17
C LEU A 871 -32.75 17.35 48.10
N PHE A 872 -33.56 17.74 47.10
CA PHE A 872 -34.88 17.15 46.87
C PHE A 872 -34.78 15.67 46.51
N ASN A 873 -33.96 15.31 45.52
CA ASN A 873 -33.71 13.93 45.13
C ASN A 873 -33.20 13.11 46.31
N SER A 874 -32.31 13.69 47.13
CA SER A 874 -31.79 13.01 48.32
C SER A 874 -32.87 12.65 49.33
N LYS A 875 -33.92 13.47 49.47
CA LYS A 875 -35.05 13.21 50.36
C LYS A 875 -35.98 12.17 49.77
N MET A 876 -36.30 12.27 48.47
CA MET A 876 -37.10 11.26 47.79
C MET A 876 -36.49 9.85 47.93
N ILE A 877 -35.16 9.74 47.82
CA ILE A 877 -34.47 8.45 48.02
C ILE A 877 -34.61 7.94 49.46
N GLN A 878 -34.60 8.82 50.45
CA GLN A 878 -34.78 8.42 51.86
C GLN A 878 -36.20 7.97 52.17
N GLU A 879 -37.19 8.47 51.42
CA GLU A 879 -38.61 8.14 51.58
C GLU A 879 -38.98 6.81 50.90
N HIS A 880 -38.10 6.24 50.08
CA HIS A 880 -38.35 4.98 49.38
C HIS A 880 -38.34 3.77 50.34
N ASP A 881 -39.34 2.88 50.23
CA ASP A 881 -39.56 1.74 51.15
C ASP A 881 -38.38 0.76 51.27
N LYS A 882 -37.52 0.71 50.26
CA LYS A 882 -36.30 -0.13 50.23
C LYS A 882 -35.01 0.63 50.53
N TYR A 883 -35.11 1.82 51.11
CA TYR A 883 -33.96 2.59 51.56
C TYR A 883 -33.52 2.16 52.96
N PHE A 884 -32.20 2.12 53.17
CA PHE A 884 -31.58 1.80 54.46
C PHE A 884 -30.53 2.85 54.82
N ASP A 885 -30.46 3.17 56.12
CA ASP A 885 -29.55 4.18 56.67
C ASP A 885 -28.07 3.79 56.61
N ASN A 886 -27.77 2.50 56.52
CA ASN A 886 -26.42 1.98 56.51
C ASN A 886 -26.30 0.70 55.65
N GLU A 887 -25.09 0.48 55.15
CA GLU A 887 -24.72 -0.65 54.29
C GLU A 887 -24.93 -2.00 54.98
N PHE A 888 -24.68 -2.08 56.29
CA PHE A 888 -24.77 -3.34 57.03
C PHE A 888 -26.20 -3.88 57.09
N ASP A 889 -27.16 -3.02 57.42
CA ASP A 889 -28.58 -3.37 57.46
C ASP A 889 -29.13 -3.66 56.06
N ALA A 890 -28.67 -2.92 55.04
CA ALA A 890 -29.00 -3.15 53.64
C ALA A 890 -28.54 -4.54 53.15
N GLN A 891 -27.28 -4.88 53.39
CA GLN A 891 -26.72 -6.18 52.99
C GLN A 891 -27.32 -7.34 53.80
N LYS A 892 -27.64 -7.13 55.08
CA LYS A 892 -28.33 -8.12 55.90
C LYS A 892 -29.74 -8.38 55.35
N TYR A 893 -30.50 -7.33 55.05
CA TYR A 893 -31.82 -7.45 54.43
C TYR A 893 -31.78 -8.25 53.11
N LEU A 894 -30.81 -7.98 52.23
CA LEU A 894 -30.68 -8.69 50.96
C LEU A 894 -30.36 -10.19 51.16
N LYS A 895 -29.49 -10.53 52.12
CA LYS A 895 -29.14 -11.92 52.43
C LYS A 895 -30.30 -12.68 53.06
N ASP A 896 -31.03 -12.04 53.98
CA ASP A 896 -32.17 -12.65 54.68
C ASP A 896 -33.39 -12.80 53.77
N SER A 897 -33.57 -11.90 52.80
CA SER A 897 -34.70 -11.92 51.84
C SER A 897 -34.46 -12.84 50.64
N PHE A 898 -33.27 -13.43 50.50
CA PHE A 898 -32.93 -14.27 49.36
C PHE A 898 -33.74 -15.57 49.34
N ASP A 899 -34.62 -15.71 48.35
CA ASP A 899 -35.47 -16.89 48.13
C ASP A 899 -34.98 -17.79 46.99
N GLY A 900 -33.89 -17.40 46.30
CA GLY A 900 -33.33 -18.13 45.16
C GLY A 900 -34.12 -17.97 43.85
N VAL A 901 -35.23 -17.26 43.85
CA VAL A 901 -36.15 -17.15 42.70
C VAL A 901 -36.27 -15.72 42.21
N LYS A 902 -36.37 -14.74 43.11
CA LYS A 902 -36.57 -13.32 42.76
C LYS A 902 -35.32 -12.49 43.02
N VAL A 903 -35.20 -11.38 42.28
CA VAL A 903 -34.19 -10.36 42.54
C VAL A 903 -34.69 -9.47 43.67
N HIS A 904 -33.94 -9.44 44.77
CA HIS A 904 -34.17 -8.51 45.88
C HIS A 904 -33.19 -7.35 45.79
N TYR A 905 -33.65 -6.13 46.08
CA TYR A 905 -32.84 -4.92 45.97
C TYR A 905 -33.11 -3.94 47.11
N CYS A 906 -32.16 -3.03 47.33
CA CYS A 906 -32.27 -1.93 48.27
C CYS A 906 -31.36 -0.76 47.89
N PHE A 907 -31.58 0.38 48.54
CA PHE A 907 -30.80 1.60 48.36
C PHE A 907 -30.18 2.09 49.67
N TYR A 908 -28.99 2.69 49.59
CA TYR A 908 -28.40 3.46 50.69
C TYR A 908 -27.41 4.50 50.15
N PHE A 909 -27.13 5.55 50.92
CA PHE A 909 -26.09 6.52 50.52
C PHE A 909 -24.69 5.99 50.78
N SER A 910 -23.80 6.14 49.80
CA SER A 910 -22.40 5.74 49.96
C SER A 910 -21.66 6.71 50.90
N ARG A 911 -21.13 6.18 52.00
CA ARG A 911 -20.19 6.92 52.85
C ARG A 911 -18.79 7.05 52.22
N LYS A 912 -18.44 6.10 51.34
CA LYS A 912 -17.15 6.08 50.61
C LYS A 912 -17.14 7.07 49.45
N TYR A 913 -18.27 7.25 48.76
CA TYR A 913 -18.44 8.19 47.65
C TYR A 913 -19.64 9.13 47.92
N PRO A 914 -19.45 10.19 48.73
CA PRO A 914 -20.52 11.13 49.01
C PRO A 914 -21.11 11.74 47.74
N GLY A 915 -22.43 11.73 47.62
CA GLY A 915 -23.15 12.15 46.40
C GLY A 915 -23.46 11.01 45.43
N LYS A 916 -23.22 9.76 45.83
CA LYS A 916 -23.73 8.58 45.12
C LYS A 916 -24.70 7.79 45.98
N VAL A 917 -25.75 7.29 45.33
CA VAL A 917 -26.68 6.31 45.89
C VAL A 917 -26.21 4.95 45.42
N VAL A 918 -26.10 4.00 46.35
CA VAL A 918 -25.80 2.62 46.01
C VAL A 918 -27.11 1.89 45.76
N PHE A 919 -27.23 1.31 44.57
CA PHE A 919 -28.25 0.32 44.25
C PHE A 919 -27.63 -1.06 44.46
N ALA A 920 -28.02 -1.72 45.54
CA ALA A 920 -27.54 -3.07 45.87
C ALA A 920 -28.63 -4.09 45.57
N TYR A 921 -28.27 -5.19 44.92
CA TYR A 921 -29.22 -6.25 44.61
C TYR A 921 -28.58 -7.64 44.64
N ILE A 922 -29.42 -8.66 44.88
CA ILE A 922 -29.05 -10.07 44.86
C ILE A 922 -30.06 -10.84 44.00
N GLY A 923 -29.55 -11.58 43.02
CA GLY A 923 -30.35 -12.43 42.13
C GLY A 923 -30.08 -13.92 42.34
N PRO A 924 -30.68 -14.81 41.53
CA PRO A 924 -30.63 -16.28 41.71
C PRO A 924 -29.23 -16.86 41.88
N ASN A 925 -28.23 -16.23 41.25
CA ASN A 925 -26.82 -16.65 41.31
C ASN A 925 -26.17 -16.40 42.69
N LYS A 926 -26.90 -15.83 43.67
CA LYS A 926 -26.45 -15.54 45.04
C LYS A 926 -25.28 -14.56 45.13
N ILE A 927 -25.00 -13.83 44.06
CA ILE A 927 -23.95 -12.80 44.01
C ILE A 927 -24.59 -11.46 44.35
N LEU A 928 -24.12 -10.83 45.43
CA LEU A 928 -24.43 -9.44 45.76
C LEU A 928 -23.72 -8.53 44.76
N LYS A 929 -24.47 -7.64 44.10
CA LYS A 929 -23.94 -6.63 43.19
C LYS A 929 -24.32 -5.24 43.69
N GLU A 930 -23.38 -4.31 43.58
CA GLU A 930 -23.55 -2.92 43.95
C GLU A 930 -23.25 -2.04 42.73
N GLU A 931 -24.21 -1.21 42.38
CA GLU A 931 -24.15 -0.24 41.28
C GLU A 931 -24.28 1.17 41.85
N PHE A 932 -23.59 2.14 41.26
CA PHE A 932 -23.55 3.52 41.76
C PHE A 932 -24.36 4.46 40.87
N ILE A 933 -25.37 5.11 41.46
CA ILE A 933 -26.17 6.14 40.81
C ILE A 933 -25.66 7.50 41.29
N ASN A 934 -25.36 8.40 40.37
CA ASN A 934 -24.93 9.76 40.72
C ASN A 934 -26.15 10.60 41.11
N LEU A 935 -26.03 11.32 42.23
CA LEU A 935 -27.07 12.23 42.72
C LEU A 935 -26.77 13.65 42.21
N PHE A 936 -27.42 14.05 41.10
CA PHE A 936 -27.34 15.39 40.53
C PHE A 936 -28.74 16.04 40.46
N GLU A 937 -28.95 17.01 39.55
CA GLU A 937 -30.26 17.59 39.24
C GLU A 937 -31.30 16.51 38.89
N GLN A 938 -30.86 15.50 38.16
CA GLN A 938 -31.56 14.24 37.89
C GLN A 938 -30.65 13.10 38.35
N LEU A 939 -31.23 11.93 38.63
CA LEU A 939 -30.45 10.73 38.94
C LEU A 939 -29.74 10.28 37.66
N GLU A 940 -28.44 10.02 37.73
CA GLU A 940 -27.67 9.63 36.54
C GLU A 940 -27.01 8.26 36.72
N PHE A 941 -27.26 7.38 35.76
CA PHE A 941 -26.67 6.04 35.71
C PHE A 941 -26.39 5.67 34.25
N ASP A 942 -25.15 5.25 33.95
CA ASP A 942 -24.71 4.84 32.60
C ASP A 942 -25.00 5.91 31.51
N ASN A 943 -24.66 7.17 31.80
CA ASN A 943 -24.91 8.36 30.96
C ASN A 943 -26.39 8.62 30.61
N ARG A 944 -27.34 8.00 31.32
CA ARG A 944 -28.78 8.27 31.23
C ARG A 944 -29.26 8.98 32.48
N LYS A 945 -30.23 9.86 32.30
CA LYS A 945 -30.84 10.66 33.37
C LYS A 945 -32.24 10.13 33.66
N PHE A 946 -32.59 10.09 34.94
CA PHE A 946 -33.87 9.63 35.47
C PHE A 946 -34.40 10.70 36.42
N ASN A 947 -35.70 10.94 36.38
CA ASN A 947 -36.34 11.95 37.23
C ASN A 947 -36.50 11.45 38.67
N ASP A 948 -36.74 10.15 38.85
CA ASP A 948 -36.88 9.52 40.15
C ASP A 948 -36.33 8.07 40.16
N ILE A 949 -36.39 7.43 41.33
CA ILE A 949 -35.93 6.04 41.50
C ILE A 949 -36.83 5.06 40.74
N ASP A 950 -38.13 5.33 40.62
CA ASP A 950 -39.07 4.41 40.01
C ASP A 950 -38.81 4.29 38.51
N GLU A 951 -38.55 5.41 37.83
CA GLU A 951 -38.12 5.48 36.44
C GLU A 951 -36.80 4.71 36.25
N PHE A 952 -35.84 4.90 37.15
CA PHE A 952 -34.59 4.13 37.15
C PHE A 952 -34.83 2.61 37.31
N LEU A 953 -35.73 2.21 38.22
CA LEU A 953 -36.06 0.81 38.49
C LEU A 953 -36.76 0.16 37.30
N VAL A 954 -37.67 0.87 36.62
CA VAL A 954 -38.34 0.39 35.39
C VAL A 954 -37.29 0.11 34.32
N TYR A 955 -36.37 1.06 34.10
CA TYR A 955 -35.25 0.87 33.17
C TYR A 955 -34.37 -0.32 33.56
N ARG A 956 -34.00 -0.45 34.84
CA ARG A 956 -33.11 -1.51 35.29
C ARG A 956 -33.73 -2.88 35.21
N LYS A 957 -35.05 -3.01 35.48
CA LYS A 957 -35.82 -4.25 35.35
C LYS A 957 -35.96 -4.70 33.89
N LYS A 958 -36.01 -3.80 32.91
CA LYS A 958 -36.02 -4.17 31.48
C LYS A 958 -34.69 -4.73 30.96
N ARG A 959 -33.57 -4.45 31.65
CA ARG A 959 -32.20 -4.85 31.27
C ARG A 959 -31.59 -5.93 32.17
N ALA A 960 -32.22 -6.25 33.29
CA ALA A 960 -31.85 -7.35 34.19
C ALA A 960 -32.50 -8.64 33.72
#